data_AF-A0A1I2JK67-F1
#
_entry.id   AF-A0A1I2JK67-F1
#
_cell.length_a   1.000
_cell.length_b   1.000
_cell.length_c   1.000
_cell.angle_alpha   90.00
_cell.angle_beta   90.00
_cell.angle_gamma   90.00
#
_symmetry.space_group_name_H-M   'P 1'
#
loop_
_entity.id
_entity.type
_entity.pdbx_description
1 polymer ?
#
loop_
_entity_poly.entity_id
_entity_poly.type
_entity_poly.pdbx_seq_one_letter_code
_entity_poly.pdbx_strand_id
1 'polypeptide(L)'
;MTTYLETVQQSKNYNNYKLTADKIIQILSDVRNERTKSRRRWIWELMQNAKDVPNIYGGVTIEITLKENEFIFSHNGNPFRVENITGLIQQVSSEKPSDSTNKRITGKFGTGFISTHLLSDTVTVKGIVEQNGLLPKTFQFELNRKAEKSEDLITFIAEELDKIEKIEDEHIFPTRHNYHSQRKETDFDTVFIYPLENPESREAAIVGVEDLASTLPQTLFFVEELKKVIINNEITGKQITYELFENNNDGDFYFPVIKETINGTTQDLCFIHYKDDKLDLAIPINNHTERSIKIIEKSARLYRDFPLVGTEHFYFPFILNGLNFFPTEKRDSVLLTDTASNSVLVNRDIFIHAINKAQLFVEWLKTNNAKNLSLIAQSRIPTALTEIEVINWFKNNIQIPYRHFLIEQEIVETASEKIKMKNAVIPKFPGTKEQNDQFWEILNNYFGSNKICRKEHLSSWQDNLGIESEIETWGQKVFYTIEDLLREIQSKITLENISLQGSQHTNIQWLNSVYKFLIDNELIKHFKEYKIIPTIKGTLKSLNDDIYIEKETKIPNEFISIFKSLKNEDWNDILIHRDLIQIDNSHASKTIKDISDEINKILNYEEKNQYGQVQRTYIDRANAEVVLLDILSISSSNSNDSFQSKLFNSAKLFFKSEKQPIVINGISDFNFNPAKRQLIKLLHNKIEAAKKLTKLGIENSEKWLLDHLLLLQESSEFKTLLEFGNIIPNRKGDFCAFVNEIFAYGTSENPLDDDLIKILFELNNAEDWDRFLVHDSFRKLILPPKKIDELAVKIQEEIEKLRLSETYSSKSSSILKLISWCSKREFDAQRYFGAFLSQKDKIFVNISLEDSEVGGNIVKLLSNVSY
;
A
#
# COMPACT_ATOMS: atom_id res chain seq x y z
N MET A 1 75.42 -14.65 65.01
CA MET A 1 74.35 -14.13 65.90
C MET A 1 73.79 -12.90 65.24
N THR A 2 72.55 -12.97 64.79
CA THR A 2 71.82 -11.84 64.18
C THR A 2 71.66 -10.73 65.22
N THR A 3 71.96 -9.49 64.88
CA THR A 3 71.83 -8.35 65.79
C THR A 3 70.36 -7.92 65.93
N TYR A 4 70.01 -7.25 67.03
CA TYR A 4 68.65 -6.69 67.20
C TYR A 4 68.26 -5.75 66.05
N LEU A 5 69.21 -5.01 65.48
CA LEU A 5 68.97 -4.12 64.34
C LEU A 5 68.61 -4.92 63.07
N GLU A 6 69.35 -5.99 62.78
CA GLU A 6 69.06 -6.89 61.66
C GLU A 6 67.69 -7.57 61.83
N THR A 7 67.33 -8.00 63.04
CA THR A 7 66.00 -8.59 63.31
C THR A 7 64.86 -7.58 63.13
N VAL A 8 65.05 -6.32 63.54
CA VAL A 8 64.06 -5.24 63.32
C VAL A 8 63.91 -4.93 61.83
N GLN A 9 65.02 -4.90 61.08
CA GLN A 9 64.99 -4.70 59.62
C GLN A 9 64.30 -5.85 58.89
N GLN A 10 64.62 -7.11 59.25
CA GLN A 10 63.97 -8.30 58.71
C GLN A 10 62.46 -8.30 59.01
N SER A 11 62.06 -7.92 60.23
CA SER A 11 60.63 -7.83 60.60
C SER A 11 59.90 -6.73 59.82
N LYS A 12 60.51 -5.57 59.60
CA LYS A 12 59.93 -4.50 58.77
C LYS A 12 59.77 -4.94 57.31
N ASN A 13 60.79 -5.57 56.73
CA ASN A 13 60.75 -6.08 55.36
C ASN A 13 59.69 -7.17 55.21
N TYR A 14 59.62 -8.12 56.14
CA TYR A 14 58.60 -9.16 56.16
C TYR A 14 57.18 -8.58 56.24
N ASN A 15 56.93 -7.59 57.12
CA ASN A 15 55.62 -6.96 57.22
C ASN A 15 55.24 -6.20 55.93
N ASN A 16 56.19 -5.54 55.27
CA ASN A 16 55.96 -4.90 53.97
C ASN A 16 55.62 -5.92 52.89
N TYR A 17 56.34 -7.05 52.84
CA TYR A 17 56.02 -8.15 51.91
C TYR A 17 54.67 -8.78 52.23
N LYS A 18 54.31 -8.93 53.50
CA LYS A 18 53.01 -9.47 53.90
C LYS A 18 51.85 -8.58 53.49
N LEU A 19 51.91 -7.27 53.75
CA LEU A 19 50.90 -6.31 53.30
C LEU A 19 50.76 -6.31 51.77
N THR A 20 51.88 -6.41 51.07
CA THR A 20 51.92 -6.52 49.60
C THR A 20 51.25 -7.81 49.11
N ALA A 21 51.61 -8.94 49.70
CA ALA A 21 51.08 -10.25 49.35
C ALA A 21 49.58 -10.36 49.64
N ASP A 22 49.12 -9.89 50.80
CA ASP A 22 47.70 -9.85 51.18
C ASP A 22 46.88 -9.05 50.15
N LYS A 23 47.38 -7.88 49.74
CA LYS A 23 46.75 -7.03 48.73
C LYS A 23 46.69 -7.71 47.36
N ILE A 24 47.78 -8.35 46.92
CA ILE A 24 47.82 -9.06 45.64
C ILE A 24 46.83 -10.23 45.65
N ILE A 25 46.77 -11.02 46.73
CA ILE A 25 45.85 -12.16 46.86
C ILE A 25 44.40 -11.70 46.83
N GLN A 26 44.07 -10.60 47.52
CA GLN A 26 42.72 -10.04 47.47
C GLN A 26 42.31 -9.68 46.04
N ILE A 27 43.15 -8.93 45.33
CA ILE A 27 42.87 -8.50 43.94
C ILE A 27 42.79 -9.73 43.00
N LEU A 28 43.67 -10.72 43.16
CA LEU A 28 43.63 -11.96 42.37
C LEU A 28 42.35 -12.76 42.64
N SER A 29 41.89 -12.82 43.88
CA SER A 29 40.62 -13.47 44.24
C SER A 29 39.45 -12.80 43.50
N ASP A 30 39.41 -11.47 43.50
CA ASP A 30 38.37 -10.70 42.82
C ASP A 30 38.40 -10.92 41.29
N VAL A 31 39.58 -10.87 40.67
CA VAL A 31 39.76 -11.14 39.23
C VAL A 31 39.36 -12.58 38.87
N ARG A 32 39.67 -13.55 39.73
CA ARG A 32 39.32 -14.98 39.55
C ARG A 32 37.83 -15.27 39.78
N ASN A 33 37.18 -14.54 40.67
CA ASN A 33 35.74 -14.69 40.93
C ASN A 33 34.90 -14.01 39.83
N GLU A 34 35.43 -12.96 39.19
CA GLU A 34 34.77 -12.23 38.10
C GLU A 34 35.40 -12.47 36.72
N ARG A 35 35.89 -13.69 36.44
CA ARG A 35 36.64 -14.03 35.20
C ARG A 35 35.91 -13.67 33.91
N THR A 36 34.63 -14.00 33.79
CA THR A 36 33.84 -13.70 32.58
C THR A 36 33.69 -12.20 32.32
N LYS A 37 33.68 -11.39 33.38
CA LYS A 37 33.59 -9.91 33.32
C LYS A 37 34.96 -9.27 33.07
N SER A 38 36.04 -9.86 33.61
CA SER A 38 37.41 -9.35 33.50
C SER A 38 38.09 -9.66 32.14
N ARG A 39 37.55 -10.62 31.38
CA ARG A 39 38.05 -11.08 30.07
C ARG A 39 38.24 -9.99 29.01
N ARG A 40 37.51 -8.89 29.13
CA ARG A 40 37.51 -7.80 28.14
C ARG A 40 38.34 -6.59 28.57
N ARG A 41 38.74 -6.54 29.84
CA ARG A 41 39.40 -5.38 30.45
C ARG A 41 40.93 -5.45 30.38
N TRP A 42 41.49 -6.65 30.58
CA TRP A 42 42.93 -6.84 30.78
C TRP A 42 43.80 -6.27 29.63
N ILE A 43 43.35 -6.42 28.38
CA ILE A 43 44.12 -5.98 27.22
C ILE A 43 44.21 -4.46 27.15
N TRP A 44 43.14 -3.76 27.55
CA TRP A 44 43.12 -2.30 27.63
C TRP A 44 43.97 -1.76 28.77
N GLU A 45 44.15 -2.52 29.86
CA GLU A 45 45.09 -2.15 30.92
C GLU A 45 46.55 -2.23 30.42
N LEU A 46 46.88 -3.21 29.56
CA LEU A 46 48.19 -3.27 28.89
C LEU A 46 48.39 -2.12 27.90
N MET A 47 47.37 -1.84 27.08
CA MET A 47 47.38 -0.68 26.17
C MET A 47 47.55 0.64 26.95
N GLN A 48 46.88 0.76 28.10
CA GLN A 48 46.97 1.93 28.96
C GLN A 48 48.37 2.09 29.57
N ASN A 49 48.97 0.99 30.04
CA ASN A 49 50.33 1.03 30.55
C ASN A 49 51.32 1.44 29.46
N ALA A 50 51.14 0.93 28.24
CA ALA A 50 51.99 1.25 27.10
C ALA A 50 51.85 2.73 26.67
N LYS A 51 50.64 3.29 26.58
CA LYS A 51 50.44 4.69 26.14
C LYS A 51 51.11 5.70 27.07
N ASP A 52 51.19 5.39 28.36
CA ASP A 52 51.76 6.27 29.38
C ASP A 52 53.30 6.31 29.33
N VAL A 53 53.93 5.40 28.56
CA VAL A 53 55.39 5.34 28.41
C VAL A 53 55.83 6.38 27.38
N PRO A 54 56.74 7.32 27.74
CA PRO A 54 57.30 8.24 26.77
C PRO A 54 58.02 7.49 25.64
N ASN A 55 57.98 8.02 24.43
CA ASN A 55 58.69 7.43 23.30
C ASN A 55 59.41 8.49 22.46
N ILE A 56 60.64 8.18 22.03
CA ILE A 56 61.43 9.06 21.17
C ILE A 56 60.91 9.12 19.73
N TYR A 57 60.07 8.17 19.31
CA TYR A 57 59.52 8.07 17.96
C TYR A 57 58.16 8.75 17.75
N GLY A 58 57.76 9.64 18.68
CA GLY A 58 56.54 10.45 18.59
C GLY A 58 55.26 9.77 19.07
N GLY A 59 55.28 8.46 19.32
CA GLY A 59 54.17 7.67 19.88
C GLY A 59 54.57 6.21 19.99
N VAL A 60 53.83 5.42 20.77
CA VAL A 60 54.15 4.00 21.03
C VAL A 60 53.57 3.12 19.94
N THR A 61 54.40 2.22 19.42
CA THR A 61 53.99 1.09 18.58
C THR A 61 53.91 -0.16 19.43
N ILE A 62 52.77 -0.84 19.37
CA ILE A 62 52.47 -2.03 20.14
C ILE A 62 52.40 -3.23 19.19
N GLU A 63 52.99 -4.35 19.59
CA GLU A 63 52.86 -5.63 18.92
C GLU A 63 52.27 -6.67 19.88
N ILE A 64 51.24 -7.37 19.40
CA ILE A 64 50.51 -8.38 20.13
C ILE A 64 50.63 -9.68 19.36
N THR A 65 51.11 -10.74 19.99
CA THR A 65 51.20 -12.06 19.37
C THR A 65 50.40 -13.08 20.19
N LEU A 66 49.39 -13.68 19.58
CA LEU A 66 48.56 -14.73 20.18
C LEU A 66 48.92 -16.08 19.56
N LYS A 67 49.40 -17.01 20.40
CA LYS A 67 49.73 -18.38 20.04
C LYS A 67 48.88 -19.36 20.85
N GLU A 68 48.95 -20.64 20.51
CA GLU A 68 48.19 -21.69 21.19
C GLU A 68 48.49 -21.78 22.70
N ASN A 69 49.76 -21.60 23.09
CA ASN A 69 50.23 -21.80 24.47
C ASN A 69 50.69 -20.51 25.17
N GLU A 70 50.74 -19.39 24.47
CA GLU A 70 51.20 -18.12 25.06
C GLU A 70 50.56 -16.90 24.38
N PHE A 71 50.40 -15.85 25.16
CA PHE A 71 50.07 -14.51 24.69
C PHE A 71 51.25 -13.58 24.96
N ILE A 72 51.68 -12.81 23.96
CA ILE A 72 52.82 -11.90 24.04
C ILE A 72 52.33 -10.49 23.75
N PHE A 73 52.62 -9.56 24.65
CA PHE A 73 52.40 -8.12 24.46
C PHE A 73 53.75 -7.41 24.51
N SER A 74 54.10 -6.68 23.44
CA SER A 74 55.35 -5.95 23.36
C SER A 74 55.13 -4.52 22.85
N HIS A 75 56.03 -3.61 23.23
CA HIS A 75 55.97 -2.23 22.75
C HIS A 75 57.35 -1.59 22.65
N ASN A 76 57.45 -0.56 21.82
CA ASN A 76 58.68 0.18 21.57
C ASN A 76 58.85 1.43 22.46
N GLY A 77 58.08 1.59 23.54
CA GLY A 77 58.27 2.66 24.53
C GLY A 77 59.67 2.70 25.15
N ASN A 78 60.02 3.80 25.83
CA ASN A 78 61.33 3.97 26.44
C ASN A 78 61.65 2.91 27.52
N PRO A 79 62.96 2.67 27.81
CA PRO A 79 63.40 1.72 28.84
C PRO A 79 62.77 1.91 30.22
N PHE A 80 62.69 0.82 30.97
CA PHE A 80 62.28 0.83 32.37
C PHE A 80 63.28 1.56 33.25
N ARG A 81 62.81 2.17 34.33
CA ARG A 81 63.66 2.55 35.47
C ARG A 81 63.70 1.44 36.50
N VAL A 82 64.70 1.47 37.38
CA VAL A 82 64.80 0.51 38.50
C VAL A 82 63.51 0.51 39.34
N GLU A 83 62.95 1.70 39.60
CA GLU A 83 61.67 1.87 40.31
C GLU A 83 60.47 1.23 39.60
N ASN A 84 60.49 1.14 38.27
CA ASN A 84 59.42 0.47 37.53
C ASN A 84 59.51 -1.05 37.71
N ILE A 85 60.72 -1.61 37.70
CA ILE A 85 60.96 -3.04 37.91
C ILE A 85 60.56 -3.46 39.32
N THR A 86 61.08 -2.77 40.34
CA THR A 86 60.75 -3.08 41.74
C THR A 86 59.27 -2.83 42.01
N GLY A 87 58.69 -1.79 41.42
CA GLY A 87 57.26 -1.48 41.47
C GLY A 87 56.36 -2.57 40.87
N LEU A 88 56.76 -3.19 39.76
CA LEU A 88 56.04 -4.33 39.16
C LEU A 88 56.11 -5.58 40.04
N ILE A 89 57.27 -5.88 40.64
CA ILE A 89 57.45 -7.05 41.50
C ILE A 89 56.66 -6.89 42.82
N GLN A 90 56.71 -5.71 43.43
CA GLN A 90 56.09 -5.40 44.72
C GLN A 90 54.68 -4.82 44.62
N GLN A 91 54.15 -4.59 43.42
CA GLN A 91 52.84 -3.95 43.21
C GLN A 91 52.67 -2.60 43.97
N VAL A 92 53.76 -1.84 44.07
CA VAL A 92 53.73 -0.48 44.63
C VAL A 92 53.68 0.51 43.47
N SER A 93 52.63 1.33 43.43
CA SER A 93 52.57 2.43 42.46
C SER A 93 53.58 3.49 42.85
N SER A 94 54.51 3.81 41.96
CA SER A 94 55.30 5.04 42.07
C SER A 94 54.32 6.21 42.03
N GLU A 95 54.20 6.99 43.11
CA GLU A 95 53.37 8.21 43.10
C GLU A 95 53.86 9.13 41.96
N LYS A 96 52.96 9.48 41.04
CA LYS A 96 53.24 10.52 40.04
C LYS A 96 53.14 11.88 40.74
N PRO A 97 54.10 12.81 40.56
CA PRO A 97 54.09 14.10 41.26
C PRO A 97 52.81 14.88 40.98
N SER A 98 52.24 15.48 42.02
CA SER A 98 50.92 16.16 42.02
C SER A 98 50.84 17.44 41.17
N ASP A 99 51.95 17.87 40.55
CA ASP A 99 52.08 19.16 39.86
C ASP A 99 52.07 19.10 38.32
N SER A 100 51.73 17.96 37.70
CA SER A 100 51.57 17.94 36.24
C SER A 100 50.21 18.51 35.83
N THR A 101 50.19 19.72 35.26
CA THR A 101 49.02 20.38 34.66
C THR A 101 48.45 19.67 33.41
N ASN A 102 48.99 18.52 33.02
CA ASN A 102 48.50 17.71 31.90
C ASN A 102 47.30 16.84 32.33
N LYS A 103 46.10 17.31 31.99
CA LYS A 103 44.80 16.65 32.24
C LYS A 103 44.60 15.28 31.57
N ARG A 104 45.58 14.75 30.80
CA ARG A 104 45.46 13.53 29.99
C ARG A 104 46.13 12.27 30.57
N ILE A 105 46.48 12.26 31.86
CA ILE A 105 47.08 11.09 32.51
C ILE A 105 46.01 10.28 33.25
N THR A 106 45.63 9.11 32.72
CA THR A 106 44.51 8.28 33.22
C THR A 106 44.87 7.19 34.25
N GLY A 107 46.10 7.13 34.77
CA GLY A 107 46.50 6.11 35.75
C GLY A 107 46.38 6.57 37.21
N LYS A 108 45.27 6.24 37.90
CA LYS A 108 45.11 6.51 39.35
C LYS A 108 45.29 5.30 40.27
N PHE A 109 45.40 4.09 39.73
CA PHE A 109 45.48 2.88 40.54
C PHE A 109 46.48 1.89 39.94
N GLY A 110 47.58 1.63 40.64
CA GLY A 110 48.56 0.59 40.30
C GLY A 110 48.04 -0.83 40.51
N THR A 111 46.78 -1.11 40.17
CA THR A 111 46.11 -2.42 40.28
C THR A 111 45.73 -3.00 38.91
N GLY A 112 45.71 -2.17 37.86
CA GLY A 112 45.33 -2.59 36.49
C GLY A 112 46.19 -3.73 35.94
N PHE A 113 47.50 -3.73 36.23
CA PHE A 113 48.41 -4.79 35.80
C PHE A 113 48.10 -6.17 36.44
N ILE A 114 47.54 -6.23 37.67
CA ILE A 114 47.16 -7.53 38.25
C ILE A 114 46.03 -8.18 37.44
N SER A 115 45.14 -7.38 36.84
CA SER A 115 44.04 -7.92 36.04
C SER A 115 44.52 -8.79 34.86
N THR A 116 45.75 -8.61 34.39
CA THR A 116 46.34 -9.43 33.32
C THR A 116 46.67 -10.84 33.78
N HIS A 117 46.78 -11.09 35.09
CA HIS A 117 46.94 -12.44 35.65
C HIS A 117 45.67 -13.30 35.49
N LEU A 118 44.60 -12.72 34.95
CA LEU A 118 43.50 -13.47 34.37
C LEU A 118 43.98 -14.48 33.31
N LEU A 119 44.99 -14.11 32.52
CA LEU A 119 45.56 -14.95 31.46
C LEU A 119 46.56 -15.98 31.99
N SER A 120 47.26 -15.66 33.07
CA SER A 120 48.26 -16.57 33.63
C SER A 120 48.62 -16.16 35.06
N ASP A 121 48.85 -17.15 35.92
CA ASP A 121 49.36 -16.90 37.27
C ASP A 121 50.85 -16.52 37.26
N THR A 122 51.55 -16.73 36.14
CA THR A 122 52.95 -16.36 35.93
C THR A 122 53.09 -15.44 34.72
N VAL A 123 53.88 -14.39 34.84
CA VAL A 123 54.15 -13.46 33.72
C VAL A 123 55.64 -13.24 33.59
N THR A 124 56.21 -13.59 32.44
CA THR A 124 57.62 -13.25 32.16
C THR A 124 57.70 -11.82 31.63
N VAL A 125 58.53 -10.98 32.26
CA VAL A 125 58.78 -9.61 31.82
C VAL A 125 60.21 -9.51 31.31
N LYS A 126 60.39 -8.96 30.11
CA LYS A 126 61.71 -8.70 29.50
C LYS A 126 61.79 -7.24 29.10
N GLY A 127 62.99 -6.67 29.20
CA GLY A 127 63.18 -5.29 28.81
C GLY A 127 64.60 -4.78 28.93
N ILE A 128 64.72 -3.48 28.68
CA ILE A 128 65.90 -2.69 28.98
C ILE A 128 65.61 -1.85 30.22
N VAL A 129 66.54 -1.84 31.16
CA VAL A 129 66.52 -0.96 32.33
C VAL A 129 67.59 0.12 32.17
N GLU A 130 67.22 1.35 32.49
CA GLU A 130 68.08 2.52 32.47
C GLU A 130 67.88 3.35 33.74
N GLN A 131 69.00 3.81 34.30
CA GLN A 131 69.05 4.74 35.42
C GLN A 131 69.99 5.89 35.04
N ASN A 132 69.65 7.13 35.43
CA ASN A 132 70.43 8.31 35.09
C ASN A 132 71.92 8.12 35.43
N GLY A 133 72.79 8.23 34.42
CA GLY A 133 74.24 8.13 34.58
C GLY A 133 74.82 6.71 34.51
N LEU A 134 74.00 5.67 34.35
CA LEU A 134 74.43 4.28 34.19
C LEU A 134 74.15 3.78 32.76
N LEU A 135 74.90 2.78 32.32
CA LEU A 135 74.66 2.16 31.01
C LEU A 135 73.38 1.29 31.05
N PRO A 136 72.56 1.28 29.99
CA PRO A 136 71.37 0.44 29.93
C PRO A 136 71.72 -1.05 30.00
N LYS A 137 70.91 -1.83 30.72
CA LYS A 137 71.07 -3.30 30.87
C LYS A 137 69.83 -4.03 30.39
N THR A 138 70.00 -5.23 29.84
CA THR A 138 68.88 -6.14 29.58
C THR A 138 68.49 -6.85 30.87
N PHE A 139 67.18 -7.00 31.11
CA PHE A 139 66.67 -7.77 32.23
C PHE A 139 65.59 -8.76 31.76
N GLN A 140 65.45 -9.82 32.55
CA GLN A 140 64.32 -10.75 32.48
C GLN A 140 64.00 -11.23 33.90
N PHE A 141 62.74 -11.12 34.31
CA PHE A 141 62.25 -11.67 35.58
C PHE A 141 60.87 -12.31 35.39
N GLU A 142 60.44 -13.13 36.35
CA GLU A 142 59.15 -13.81 36.32
C GLU A 142 58.27 -13.34 37.47
N LEU A 143 57.14 -12.72 37.16
CA LEU A 143 56.13 -12.38 38.16
C LEU A 143 55.31 -13.63 38.47
N ASN A 144 55.75 -14.39 39.47
CA ASN A 144 55.04 -15.58 39.92
C ASN A 144 54.00 -15.24 41.00
N ARG A 145 52.72 -15.43 40.66
CA ARG A 145 51.55 -15.22 41.53
C ARG A 145 50.78 -16.51 41.82
N LYS A 146 51.40 -17.67 41.62
CA LYS A 146 50.80 -19.00 41.84
C LYS A 146 50.73 -19.37 43.33
N ALA A 147 50.05 -18.55 44.12
CA ALA A 147 49.89 -18.72 45.56
C ALA A 147 48.43 -18.59 45.99
N GLU A 148 48.02 -19.43 46.95
CA GLU A 148 46.69 -19.34 47.60
C GLU A 148 46.77 -18.60 48.95
N LYS A 149 47.96 -18.54 49.55
CA LYS A 149 48.23 -17.90 50.84
C LYS A 149 49.35 -16.87 50.72
N SER A 150 49.27 -15.83 51.53
CA SER A 150 50.21 -14.71 51.48
C SER A 150 51.63 -15.14 51.82
N GLU A 151 51.79 -16.14 52.70
CA GLU A 151 53.09 -16.70 53.06
C GLU A 151 53.86 -17.29 51.87
N ASP A 152 53.16 -17.99 50.97
CA ASP A 152 53.77 -18.57 49.76
C ASP A 152 54.13 -17.45 48.76
N LEU A 153 53.26 -16.45 48.62
CA LEU A 153 53.51 -15.31 47.72
C LEU A 153 54.68 -14.43 48.17
N ILE A 154 54.88 -14.25 49.49
CA ILE A 154 56.04 -13.54 50.03
C ILE A 154 57.33 -14.20 49.54
N THR A 155 57.38 -15.54 49.52
CA THR A 155 58.55 -16.30 49.09
C THR A 155 58.86 -16.01 47.62
N PHE A 156 57.84 -16.08 46.74
CA PHE A 156 58.03 -15.78 45.31
C PHE A 156 58.44 -14.32 45.06
N ILE A 157 57.86 -13.36 45.79
CA ILE A 157 58.26 -11.94 45.69
C ILE A 157 59.71 -11.75 46.13
N ALA A 158 60.12 -12.35 47.25
CA ALA A 158 61.48 -12.25 47.76
C ALA A 158 62.50 -12.88 46.80
N GLU A 159 62.22 -14.07 46.28
CA GLU A 159 63.09 -14.77 45.32
C GLU A 159 63.35 -13.93 44.05
N GLU A 160 62.34 -13.22 43.53
CA GLU A 160 62.51 -12.35 42.38
C GLU A 160 63.26 -11.05 42.72
N LEU A 161 63.03 -10.46 43.90
CA LEU A 161 63.78 -9.30 44.35
C LEU A 161 65.26 -9.64 44.55
N ASP A 162 65.58 -10.80 45.12
CA ASP A 162 66.95 -11.30 45.28
C ASP A 162 67.66 -11.49 43.92
N LYS A 163 66.91 -11.76 42.84
CA LYS A 163 67.46 -11.77 41.48
C LYS A 163 67.79 -10.35 41.00
N ILE A 164 66.94 -9.37 41.27
CA ILE A 164 67.17 -7.96 40.92
C ILE A 164 68.33 -7.37 41.73
N GLU A 165 68.58 -7.81 42.96
CA GLU A 165 69.77 -7.38 43.73
C GLU A 165 71.09 -7.71 43.00
N LYS A 166 71.07 -8.65 42.05
CA LYS A 166 72.21 -9.02 41.20
C LYS A 166 72.28 -8.22 39.89
N ILE A 167 71.63 -7.06 39.79
CA ILE A 167 71.60 -6.22 38.57
C ILE A 167 72.99 -5.85 38.03
N GLU A 168 74.02 -5.85 38.88
CA GLU A 168 75.41 -5.60 38.50
C GLU A 168 76.11 -6.81 37.85
N ASP A 169 75.55 -8.02 37.94
CA ASP A 169 76.12 -9.22 37.32
C ASP A 169 75.87 -9.22 35.80
N GLU A 170 76.93 -9.01 35.01
CA GLU A 170 76.87 -8.98 33.54
C GLU A 170 76.40 -10.28 32.88
N HIS A 171 76.48 -11.43 33.57
CA HIS A 171 75.96 -12.69 33.01
C HIS A 171 74.44 -12.77 33.13
N ILE A 172 73.87 -12.14 34.17
CA ILE A 172 72.43 -12.15 34.46
C ILE A 172 71.75 -10.93 33.83
N PHE A 173 72.41 -9.76 33.88
CA PHE A 173 71.93 -8.48 33.34
C PHE A 173 72.97 -7.86 32.40
N PRO A 174 73.09 -8.37 31.16
CA PRO A 174 74.08 -7.91 30.21
C PRO A 174 73.91 -6.43 29.86
N THR A 175 75.00 -5.68 29.86
CA THR A 175 75.02 -4.29 29.42
C THR A 175 74.78 -4.15 27.91
N ARG A 176 73.89 -3.23 27.53
CA ARG A 176 73.59 -2.87 26.14
C ARG A 176 74.33 -1.59 25.74
N HIS A 177 75.56 -1.76 25.27
CA HIS A 177 76.35 -0.66 24.74
C HIS A 177 75.69 -0.03 23.51
N ASN A 178 75.76 1.30 23.40
CA ASN A 178 75.25 2.08 22.27
C ASN A 178 73.74 1.95 22.02
N TYR A 179 72.97 1.48 23.01
CA TYR A 179 71.53 1.23 22.92
C TYR A 179 70.77 2.39 22.23
N HIS A 180 70.87 3.61 22.76
CA HIS A 180 70.15 4.77 22.22
C HIS A 180 70.48 5.09 20.76
N SER A 181 71.73 4.88 20.34
CA SER A 181 72.16 5.18 18.96
C SER A 181 71.78 4.09 17.96
N GLN A 182 71.51 2.86 18.44
CA GLN A 182 71.20 1.70 17.60
C GLN A 182 69.72 1.34 17.63
N ARG A 183 68.98 1.82 18.63
CA ARG A 183 67.54 1.63 18.78
C ARG A 183 66.83 2.08 17.50
N LYS A 184 65.88 1.29 17.05
CA LYS A 184 64.98 1.54 15.92
C LYS A 184 63.54 1.57 16.41
N GLU A 185 62.66 2.15 15.60
CA GLU A 185 61.23 2.17 15.91
C GLU A 185 60.62 0.76 15.97
N THR A 186 61.22 -0.20 15.26
CA THR A 186 60.81 -1.61 15.23
C THR A 186 61.35 -2.44 16.41
N ASP A 187 62.10 -1.84 17.33
CA ASP A 187 62.65 -2.54 18.48
C ASP A 187 61.61 -2.56 19.62
N PHE A 188 60.89 -3.67 19.75
CA PHE A 188 59.87 -3.90 20.77
C PHE A 188 60.48 -4.43 22.07
N ASP A 189 61.37 -3.63 22.67
CA ASP A 189 62.21 -4.08 23.79
C ASP A 189 61.43 -4.45 25.05
N THR A 190 60.30 -3.79 25.32
CA THR A 190 59.45 -4.15 26.45
C THR A 190 58.52 -5.28 26.06
N VAL A 191 58.60 -6.42 26.74
CA VAL A 191 57.83 -7.63 26.42
C VAL A 191 57.24 -8.26 27.68
N PHE A 192 55.94 -8.55 27.63
CA PHE A 192 55.21 -9.34 28.61
C PHE A 192 54.73 -10.64 27.96
N ILE A 193 55.08 -11.78 28.55
CA ILE A 193 54.74 -13.12 28.04
C ILE A 193 53.87 -13.82 29.08
N TYR A 194 52.69 -14.25 28.65
CA TYR A 194 51.67 -14.91 29.46
C TYR A 194 51.48 -16.35 28.98
N PRO A 195 51.96 -17.37 29.72
CA PRO A 195 51.68 -18.76 29.43
C PRO A 195 50.18 -19.06 29.58
N LEU A 196 49.55 -19.60 28.53
CA LEU A 196 48.12 -19.93 28.49
C LEU A 196 47.91 -21.40 28.86
N GLU A 197 48.20 -21.76 30.12
CA GLU A 197 48.28 -23.14 30.58
C GLU A 197 46.92 -23.88 30.60
N ASN A 198 45.81 -23.15 30.76
CA ASN A 198 44.46 -23.71 30.88
C ASN A 198 43.51 -23.22 29.77
N PRO A 199 42.47 -24.01 29.41
CA PRO A 199 41.50 -23.66 28.38
C PRO A 199 40.82 -22.30 28.59
N GLU A 200 40.50 -21.95 29.84
CA GLU A 200 39.81 -20.70 30.17
C GLU A 200 40.68 -19.47 29.90
N SER A 201 41.99 -19.59 30.12
CA SER A 201 42.97 -18.52 29.84
C SER A 201 43.16 -18.34 28.33
N ARG A 202 43.21 -19.44 27.57
CA ARG A 202 43.24 -19.39 26.11
C ARG A 202 42.01 -18.68 25.54
N GLU A 203 40.82 -19.07 26.01
CA GLU A 203 39.58 -18.44 25.58
C GLU A 203 39.55 -16.94 25.98
N ALA A 204 40.04 -16.58 27.16
CA ALA A 204 40.17 -15.18 27.58
C ALA A 204 41.08 -14.36 26.65
N ALA A 205 42.21 -14.94 26.23
CA ALA A 205 43.16 -14.30 25.32
C ALA A 205 42.56 -14.13 23.91
N ILE A 206 41.92 -15.18 23.38
CA ILE A 206 41.24 -15.14 22.07
C ILE A 206 40.17 -14.04 22.05
N VAL A 207 39.24 -14.06 23.01
CA VAL A 207 38.16 -13.07 23.09
C VAL A 207 38.71 -11.65 23.25
N GLY A 208 39.72 -11.47 24.11
CA GLY A 208 40.33 -10.14 24.31
C GLY A 208 40.99 -9.58 23.05
N VAL A 209 41.70 -10.41 22.28
CA VAL A 209 42.36 -10.00 21.02
C VAL A 209 41.33 -9.73 19.92
N GLU A 210 40.27 -10.53 19.83
CA GLU A 210 39.17 -10.31 18.87
C GLU A 210 38.41 -9.01 19.18
N ASP A 211 38.06 -8.78 20.45
CA ASP A 211 37.38 -7.55 20.89
C ASP A 211 38.26 -6.32 20.65
N LEU A 212 39.56 -6.41 20.94
CA LEU A 212 40.55 -5.35 20.63
C LEU A 212 40.51 -4.99 19.16
N ALA A 213 40.68 -5.97 18.26
CA ALA A 213 40.71 -5.71 16.81
C ALA A 213 39.43 -4.99 16.33
N SER A 214 38.27 -5.30 16.92
CA SER A 214 36.99 -4.69 16.50
C SER A 214 36.78 -3.23 16.95
N THR A 215 37.48 -2.78 18.01
CA THR A 215 37.23 -1.49 18.69
C THR A 215 38.45 -0.55 18.74
N LEU A 216 39.62 -1.07 18.34
CA LEU A 216 40.89 -0.38 18.34
C LEU A 216 40.98 0.79 17.35
N PRO A 217 40.43 0.76 16.11
CA PRO A 217 40.65 1.84 15.16
C PRO A 217 40.38 3.22 15.76
N GLN A 218 39.21 3.43 16.36
CA GLN A 218 38.84 4.74 16.91
C GLN A 218 39.76 5.21 18.04
N THR A 219 40.35 4.27 18.78
CA THR A 219 41.28 4.56 19.87
C THR A 219 42.53 5.29 19.35
N LEU A 220 42.99 5.01 18.13
CA LEU A 220 44.22 5.60 17.57
C LEU A 220 44.14 7.11 17.35
N PHE A 221 42.94 7.70 17.20
CA PHE A 221 42.78 9.15 17.12
C PHE A 221 42.22 9.79 18.40
N PHE A 222 41.71 8.98 19.35
CA PHE A 222 41.40 9.44 20.71
C PHE A 222 42.62 9.48 21.63
N VAL A 223 43.62 8.64 21.37
CA VAL A 223 44.86 8.51 22.15
C VAL A 223 46.05 8.87 21.26
N GLU A 224 46.46 10.14 21.32
CA GLU A 224 47.53 10.70 20.49
C GLU A 224 48.90 10.05 20.78
N GLU A 225 49.07 9.42 21.94
CA GLU A 225 50.28 8.70 22.33
C GLU A 225 50.45 7.35 21.61
N LEU A 226 49.41 6.82 20.98
CA LEU A 226 49.47 5.57 20.21
C LEU A 226 49.74 5.85 18.74
N LYS A 227 50.81 5.28 18.21
CA LYS A 227 51.19 5.45 16.81
C LYS A 227 50.62 4.33 15.93
N LYS A 228 50.82 3.09 16.35
CA LYS A 228 50.55 1.90 15.54
C LYS A 228 50.34 0.67 16.41
N VAL A 229 49.49 -0.24 15.98
CA VAL A 229 49.26 -1.51 16.68
C VAL A 229 49.28 -2.66 15.67
N ILE A 230 50.05 -3.69 15.99
CA ILE A 230 50.23 -4.89 15.18
C ILE A 230 49.68 -6.07 15.98
N ILE A 231 48.78 -6.85 15.38
CA ILE A 231 48.15 -8.02 15.99
C ILE A 231 48.51 -9.23 15.13
N ASN A 232 49.35 -10.11 15.64
CA ASN A 232 49.76 -11.38 15.05
C ASN A 232 48.99 -12.53 15.74
N ASN A 233 47.87 -12.95 15.16
CA ASN A 233 47.13 -14.11 15.65
C ASN A 233 47.59 -15.37 14.91
N GLU A 234 48.56 -16.09 15.49
CA GLU A 234 49.13 -17.32 14.92
C GLU A 234 48.14 -18.48 14.94
N ILE A 235 47.16 -18.48 15.85
CA ILE A 235 46.09 -19.50 15.92
C ILE A 235 45.24 -19.47 14.64
N THR A 236 44.89 -18.27 14.17
CA THR A 236 44.07 -18.08 12.96
C THR A 236 44.88 -17.80 11.70
N GLY A 237 46.20 -17.58 11.83
CA GLY A 237 47.06 -17.12 10.74
C GLY A 237 46.78 -15.69 10.27
N LYS A 238 46.15 -14.86 11.12
CA LYS A 238 45.75 -13.49 10.78
C LYS A 238 46.73 -12.48 11.38
N GLN A 239 47.39 -11.71 10.53
CA GLN A 239 48.16 -10.53 10.90
C GLN A 239 47.38 -9.27 10.54
N ILE A 240 47.13 -8.42 11.52
CA ILE A 240 46.41 -7.15 11.36
C ILE A 240 47.32 -6.01 11.82
N THR A 241 47.38 -4.93 11.07
CA THR A 241 48.07 -3.71 11.46
C THR A 241 47.11 -2.53 11.36
N TYR A 242 47.02 -1.73 12.44
CA TYR A 242 46.30 -0.47 12.47
C TYR A 242 47.28 0.68 12.66
N GLU A 243 47.19 1.71 11.81
CA GLU A 243 48.05 2.88 11.86
C GLU A 243 47.25 4.13 11.49
N LEU A 244 47.37 5.19 12.30
CA LEU A 244 46.83 6.50 11.94
C LEU A 244 47.69 7.10 10.82
N PHE A 245 47.14 7.16 9.61
CA PHE A 245 47.88 7.59 8.43
C PHE A 245 47.80 9.09 8.18
N GLU A 246 46.61 9.67 8.36
CA GLU A 246 46.34 11.09 8.14
C GLU A 246 45.29 11.57 9.13
N ASN A 247 45.38 12.83 9.57
CA ASN A 247 44.39 13.45 10.46
C ASN A 247 44.34 14.98 10.28
N ASN A 248 43.92 15.41 9.10
CA ASN A 248 43.74 16.84 8.81
C ASN A 248 42.58 17.42 9.62
N ASN A 249 42.53 18.75 9.75
CA ASN A 249 41.45 19.43 10.45
C ASN A 249 40.90 20.65 9.69
N ASP A 250 39.65 20.98 10.00
CA ASP A 250 38.94 22.20 9.62
C ASP A 250 38.20 22.72 10.87
N GLY A 251 38.78 23.74 11.51
CA GLY A 251 38.34 24.19 12.83
C GLY A 251 38.42 23.07 13.87
N ASP A 252 37.30 22.79 14.51
CA ASP A 252 37.16 21.76 15.55
C ASP A 252 36.90 20.34 14.97
N PHE A 253 36.75 20.21 13.65
CA PHE A 253 36.52 18.95 12.97
C PHE A 253 37.82 18.38 12.39
N TYR A 254 38.07 17.11 12.65
CA TYR A 254 39.23 16.33 12.26
C TYR A 254 38.80 15.17 11.35
N PHE A 255 39.68 14.76 10.46
CA PHE A 255 39.42 13.81 9.39
C PHE A 255 40.38 12.62 9.44
N PRO A 256 40.37 11.81 10.51
CA PRO A 256 41.30 10.71 10.64
C PRO A 256 41.08 9.63 9.57
N VAL A 257 42.19 9.15 9.02
CA VAL A 257 42.29 7.99 8.14
C VAL A 257 43.17 6.95 8.82
N ILE A 258 42.59 5.79 9.12
CA ILE A 258 43.32 4.67 9.70
C ILE A 258 43.53 3.63 8.61
N LYS A 259 44.77 3.21 8.41
CA LYS A 259 45.10 2.08 7.55
C LYS A 259 44.94 0.80 8.35
N GLU A 260 44.02 -0.06 7.91
CA GLU A 260 43.92 -1.44 8.37
C GLU A 260 44.55 -2.35 7.32
N THR A 261 45.66 -3.00 7.66
CA THR A 261 46.32 -3.98 6.81
C THR A 261 46.12 -5.38 7.37
N ILE A 262 45.37 -6.23 6.67
CA ILE A 262 45.15 -7.65 7.02
C ILE A 262 45.90 -8.53 6.03
N ASN A 263 46.86 -9.33 6.51
CA ASN A 263 47.67 -10.25 5.69
C ASN A 263 48.23 -9.60 4.41
N GLY A 264 48.69 -8.35 4.51
CA GLY A 264 49.24 -7.56 3.41
C GLY A 264 48.22 -6.79 2.56
N THR A 265 46.92 -7.04 2.71
CA THR A 265 45.87 -6.25 2.03
C THR A 265 45.47 -5.06 2.89
N THR A 266 45.55 -3.84 2.36
CA THR A 266 45.27 -2.61 3.11
C THR A 266 43.95 -1.98 2.69
N GLN A 267 43.17 -1.53 3.67
CA GLN A 267 42.00 -0.69 3.48
C GLN A 267 42.02 0.54 4.38
N ASP A 268 41.35 1.60 3.93
CA ASP A 268 41.25 2.86 4.67
C ASP A 268 39.94 2.92 5.48
N LEU A 269 40.06 3.19 6.77
CA LEU A 269 38.95 3.45 7.67
C LEU A 269 38.89 4.97 7.92
N CYS A 270 37.90 5.62 7.32
CA CYS A 270 37.69 7.07 7.43
C CYS A 270 36.66 7.41 8.51
N PHE A 271 36.92 8.48 9.28
CA PHE A 271 35.98 9.02 10.28
C PHE A 271 35.95 10.54 10.22
N ILE A 272 34.86 11.15 10.70
CA ILE A 272 34.83 12.58 11.04
C ILE A 272 34.84 12.66 12.57
N HIS A 273 35.74 13.45 13.12
CA HIS A 273 35.99 13.57 14.57
C HIS A 273 35.82 15.03 14.99
N TYR A 274 34.84 15.31 15.84
CA TYR A 274 34.61 16.62 16.43
C TYR A 274 35.25 16.66 17.83
N LYS A 275 36.21 17.57 18.04
CA LYS A 275 36.87 17.79 19.33
C LYS A 275 36.21 18.92 20.11
N ASP A 276 36.05 18.73 21.41
CA ASP A 276 35.52 19.72 22.35
C ASP A 276 36.28 19.64 23.70
N ASP A 277 36.11 20.65 24.55
CA ASP A 277 36.86 20.76 25.81
C ASP A 277 36.50 19.68 26.84
N LYS A 278 35.29 19.12 26.77
CA LYS A 278 34.81 18.07 27.69
C LYS A 278 34.76 16.67 27.09
N LEU A 279 34.60 16.57 25.77
CA LEU A 279 34.35 15.31 25.07
C LEU A 279 34.78 15.38 23.61
N ASP A 280 34.87 14.23 22.97
CA ASP A 280 34.93 14.12 21.53
C ASP A 280 33.77 13.30 20.98
N LEU A 281 33.32 13.64 19.76
CA LEU A 281 32.36 12.87 19.00
C LEU A 281 33.01 12.37 17.71
N ALA A 282 32.76 11.13 17.31
CA ALA A 282 33.23 10.62 16.03
C ALA A 282 32.13 9.85 15.28
N ILE A 283 32.20 9.88 13.95
CA ILE A 283 31.32 9.09 13.10
C ILE A 283 32.09 8.45 11.94
N PRO A 284 31.91 7.14 11.69
CA PRO A 284 32.58 6.47 10.58
C PRO A 284 31.89 6.78 9.24
N ILE A 285 32.70 6.95 8.20
CA ILE A 285 32.24 7.22 6.83
C ILE A 285 32.93 6.28 5.82
N ASN A 286 32.38 6.20 4.61
CA ASN A 286 33.00 5.46 3.51
C ASN A 286 34.33 6.10 3.06
N ASN A 287 34.31 7.43 2.84
CA ASN A 287 35.46 8.22 2.45
C ASN A 287 35.16 9.72 2.69
N HIS A 288 36.21 10.54 2.78
CA HIS A 288 36.11 11.98 3.07
C HIS A 288 35.52 12.83 1.94
N THR A 289 35.41 12.27 0.73
CA THR A 289 34.85 12.95 -0.45
C THR A 289 33.32 12.87 -0.49
N GLU A 290 32.76 11.66 -0.37
CA GLU A 290 31.32 11.41 -0.39
C GLU A 290 30.67 11.60 0.98
N ARG A 291 31.44 11.42 2.06
CA ARG A 291 31.00 11.56 3.47
C ARG A 291 29.71 10.79 3.76
N SER A 292 29.57 9.62 3.14
CA SER A 292 28.45 8.71 3.40
C SER A 292 28.72 7.96 4.71
N ILE A 293 27.80 8.09 5.67
CA ILE A 293 27.92 7.47 6.99
C ILE A 293 27.73 5.95 6.87
N LYS A 294 28.55 5.19 7.61
CA LYS A 294 28.46 3.73 7.70
C LYS A 294 28.20 3.25 9.13
N ILE A 295 27.72 2.02 9.28
CA ILE A 295 27.57 1.37 10.59
C ILE A 295 28.86 0.64 10.95
N ILE A 296 29.24 0.70 12.23
CA ILE A 296 30.16 -0.27 12.84
C ILE A 296 29.37 -1.03 13.90
N GLU A 297 28.96 -2.26 13.57
CA GLU A 297 27.98 -3.03 14.36
C GLU A 297 28.55 -3.55 15.69
N LYS A 298 29.85 -3.82 15.73
CA LYS A 298 30.53 -4.46 16.87
C LYS A 298 31.45 -3.53 17.66
N SER A 299 31.37 -2.22 17.44
CA SER A 299 32.21 -1.27 18.18
C SER A 299 31.51 -0.70 19.40
N ALA A 300 32.25 -0.57 20.49
CA ALA A 300 31.87 0.25 21.64
C ALA A 300 31.41 1.65 21.18
N ARG A 301 30.43 2.22 21.90
CA ARG A 301 29.91 3.57 21.61
C ARG A 301 30.42 4.61 22.58
N LEU A 302 30.84 4.20 23.77
CA LEU A 302 31.40 5.09 24.78
C LEU A 302 32.88 4.80 25.01
N TYR A 303 33.66 5.87 25.17
CA TYR A 303 35.10 5.82 25.40
C TYR A 303 35.47 6.74 26.58
N ARG A 304 36.52 6.34 27.30
CA ARG A 304 37.32 7.19 28.18
C ARG A 304 38.78 6.94 27.84
N ASP A 305 39.24 7.59 26.78
CA ASP A 305 40.47 7.30 26.01
C ASP A 305 40.40 5.94 25.28
N PHE A 306 40.15 4.87 26.04
CA PHE A 306 39.93 3.51 25.55
C PHE A 306 38.44 3.14 25.63
N PRO A 307 37.98 2.19 24.79
CA PRO A 307 36.57 1.82 24.73
C PRO A 307 36.04 1.31 26.07
N LEU A 308 34.77 1.59 26.32
CA LEU A 308 33.97 0.92 27.35
C LEU A 308 33.27 -0.26 26.67
N VAL A 309 33.89 -1.43 26.75
CA VAL A 309 33.45 -2.65 26.02
C VAL A 309 32.13 -3.16 26.60
N GLY A 310 31.11 -3.39 25.78
CA GLY A 310 29.73 -3.65 26.24
C GLY A 310 28.75 -2.51 25.98
N THR A 311 29.24 -1.36 25.46
CA THR A 311 28.41 -0.20 25.12
C THR A 311 27.91 -0.19 23.68
N GLU A 312 27.97 -1.31 22.96
CA GLU A 312 27.54 -1.42 21.55
C GLU A 312 26.05 -1.08 21.38
N HIS A 313 25.25 -1.40 22.41
CA HIS A 313 23.81 -1.11 22.50
C HIS A 313 23.49 0.12 23.35
N PHE A 314 24.42 1.08 23.41
CA PHE A 314 24.14 2.37 24.06
C PHE A 314 23.30 3.31 23.18
N TYR A 315 23.18 3.03 21.87
CA TYR A 315 22.32 3.75 20.92
C TYR A 315 22.48 5.28 20.91
N PHE A 316 23.69 5.77 21.18
CA PHE A 316 24.06 7.17 20.94
C PHE A 316 24.44 7.34 19.45
N PRO A 317 24.02 8.43 18.79
CA PRO A 317 24.17 8.62 17.34
C PRO A 317 25.62 8.75 16.87
N PHE A 318 26.53 9.07 17.80
CA PHE A 318 27.96 9.22 17.56
C PHE A 318 28.76 8.27 18.45
N ILE A 319 30.03 8.07 18.15
CA ILE A 319 30.98 7.50 19.10
C ILE A 319 31.38 8.62 20.04
N LEU A 320 31.17 8.44 21.35
CA LEU A 320 31.37 9.47 22.37
C LEU A 320 32.56 9.13 23.26
N ASN A 321 33.62 9.94 23.20
CA ASN A 321 34.74 9.87 24.13
C ASN A 321 34.61 10.97 25.17
N GLY A 322 34.23 10.62 26.40
CA GLY A 322 34.14 11.58 27.50
C GLY A 322 35.47 11.69 28.23
N LEU A 323 36.13 12.84 28.15
CA LEU A 323 37.48 13.05 28.71
C LEU A 323 37.51 12.89 30.24
N ASN A 324 36.40 13.20 30.91
CA ASN A 324 36.26 13.12 32.36
C ASN A 324 35.21 12.09 32.81
N PHE A 325 34.90 11.07 32.01
CA PHE A 325 33.94 10.05 32.41
C PHE A 325 34.42 9.26 33.63
N PHE A 326 33.47 8.93 34.51
CA PHE A 326 33.62 7.95 35.57
C PHE A 326 32.97 6.63 35.14
N PRO A 327 33.75 5.67 34.58
CA PRO A 327 33.24 4.38 34.16
C PRO A 327 32.86 3.53 35.38
N THR A 328 32.07 2.49 35.15
CA THR A 328 31.88 1.39 36.13
C THR A 328 33.22 0.72 36.42
N GLU A 329 33.33 0.00 37.55
CA GLU A 329 34.54 -0.79 37.84
C GLU A 329 34.83 -1.82 36.75
N LYS A 330 33.78 -2.36 36.11
CA LYS A 330 33.90 -3.31 35.00
C LYS A 330 34.33 -2.65 33.68
N ARG A 331 34.27 -1.31 33.60
CA ARG A 331 34.56 -0.54 32.39
C ARG A 331 33.66 -0.92 31.20
N ASP A 332 32.44 -1.36 31.51
CA ASP A 332 31.42 -1.78 30.54
C ASP A 332 30.31 -0.74 30.35
N SER A 333 30.30 0.31 31.16
CA SER A 333 29.39 1.45 31.09
C SER A 333 29.93 2.62 31.93
N VAL A 334 29.12 3.65 32.13
CA VAL A 334 29.38 4.82 32.96
C VAL A 334 28.40 4.90 34.13
N LEU A 335 28.86 5.45 35.27
CA LEU A 335 28.04 5.58 36.47
C LEU A 335 26.94 6.63 36.26
N LEU A 336 25.68 6.20 36.25
CA LEU A 336 24.51 7.08 36.06
C LEU A 336 23.47 6.98 37.20
N THR A 337 23.65 6.00 38.08
CA THR A 337 22.87 5.72 39.29
C THR A 337 23.45 6.44 40.49
N ASP A 338 22.60 6.91 41.42
CA ASP A 338 22.96 7.65 42.65
C ASP A 338 23.35 9.12 42.43
N THR A 339 22.33 9.99 42.42
CA THR A 339 22.46 11.43 42.17
C THR A 339 23.17 12.21 43.28
N ALA A 340 23.43 11.60 44.43
CA ALA A 340 24.21 12.22 45.49
C ALA A 340 25.73 12.16 45.22
N SER A 341 26.18 11.26 44.33
CA SER A 341 27.59 11.12 43.98
C SER A 341 28.03 12.16 42.94
N ASN A 342 29.14 12.86 43.22
CA ASN A 342 29.74 13.80 42.27
C ASN A 342 30.14 13.14 40.94
N SER A 343 30.53 11.86 40.94
CA SER A 343 30.90 11.14 39.71
C SER A 343 29.73 11.00 38.74
N VAL A 344 28.53 10.79 39.28
CA VAL A 344 27.29 10.62 38.52
C VAL A 344 26.82 11.95 37.94
N LEU A 345 26.91 13.02 38.73
CA LEU A 345 26.60 14.38 38.27
C LEU A 345 27.51 14.80 37.11
N VAL A 346 28.81 14.51 37.19
CA VAL A 346 29.75 14.78 36.09
C VAL A 346 29.39 13.97 34.83
N ASN A 347 29.10 12.68 34.94
CA ASN A 347 28.71 11.87 33.79
C ASN A 347 27.41 12.38 33.13
N ARG A 348 26.41 12.75 33.94
CA ARG A 348 25.15 13.31 33.45
C ARG A 348 25.36 14.65 32.74
N ASP A 349 26.21 15.53 33.29
CA ASP A 349 26.62 16.79 32.63
C ASP A 349 27.29 16.54 31.27
N ILE A 350 28.19 15.56 31.19
CA ILE A 350 28.85 15.19 29.93
C ILE A 350 27.84 14.72 28.88
N PHE A 351 26.83 13.90 29.23
CA PHE A 351 25.80 13.49 28.26
C PHE A 351 24.91 14.64 27.80
N ILE A 352 24.51 15.53 28.71
CA ILE A 352 23.73 16.73 28.35
C ILE A 352 24.54 17.60 27.39
N HIS A 353 25.83 17.81 27.68
CA HIS A 353 26.75 18.51 26.79
C HIS A 353 26.92 17.77 25.46
N ALA A 354 27.03 16.44 25.48
CA ALA A 354 27.16 15.60 24.29
C ALA A 354 25.98 15.77 23.34
N ILE A 355 24.75 15.92 23.84
CA ILE A 355 23.58 16.19 22.99
C ILE A 355 23.66 17.56 22.35
N ASN A 356 24.06 18.60 23.08
CA ASN A 356 24.25 19.93 22.50
C ASN A 356 25.33 19.91 21.40
N LYS A 357 26.41 19.17 21.61
CA LYS A 357 27.50 19.00 20.63
C LYS A 357 27.10 18.11 19.45
N ALA A 358 26.28 17.10 19.68
CA ALA A 358 25.70 16.27 18.63
C ALA A 358 24.84 17.11 17.68
N GLN A 359 24.07 18.08 18.18
CA GLN A 359 23.30 19.00 17.34
C GLN A 359 24.20 19.82 16.40
N LEU A 360 25.31 20.37 16.91
CA LEU A 360 26.30 21.08 16.08
C LEU A 360 26.95 20.17 15.04
N PHE A 361 27.24 18.92 15.41
CA PHE A 361 27.79 17.94 14.47
C PHE A 361 26.77 17.61 13.36
N VAL A 362 25.49 17.44 13.67
CA VAL A 362 24.43 17.24 12.66
C VAL A 362 24.33 18.44 11.72
N GLU A 363 24.38 19.67 12.22
CA GLU A 363 24.40 20.90 11.40
C GLU A 363 25.62 20.96 10.48
N TRP A 364 26.79 20.56 10.99
CA TRP A 364 28.01 20.48 10.18
C TRP A 364 27.87 19.44 9.07
N LEU A 365 27.39 18.23 9.39
CA LEU A 365 27.15 17.15 8.42
C LEU A 365 26.20 17.58 7.30
N LYS A 366 25.12 18.29 7.66
CA LYS A 366 24.15 18.85 6.72
C LYS A 366 24.81 19.87 5.78
N THR A 367 25.51 20.86 6.34
CA THR A 367 26.21 21.92 5.58
C THR A 367 27.28 21.35 4.65
N ASN A 368 27.88 20.23 5.04
CA ASN A 368 28.93 19.52 4.30
C ASN A 368 28.41 18.39 3.39
N ASN A 369 27.09 18.37 3.15
CA ASN A 369 26.39 17.44 2.28
C ASN A 369 26.67 15.94 2.55
N ALA A 370 26.88 15.55 3.81
CA ALA A 370 27.06 14.15 4.20
C ALA A 370 25.85 13.28 3.82
N LYS A 371 26.08 12.00 3.50
CA LYS A 371 25.04 11.07 3.02
C LYS A 371 24.72 9.97 4.04
N ASN A 372 23.63 9.26 3.83
CA ASN A 372 23.09 8.22 4.69
C ASN A 372 22.89 8.69 6.15
N LEU A 373 22.25 9.85 6.31
CA LEU A 373 21.98 10.46 7.62
C LEU A 373 20.93 9.70 8.47
N SER A 374 20.43 8.55 8.00
CA SER A 374 19.54 7.69 8.80
C SER A 374 20.19 7.22 10.12
N LEU A 375 21.52 7.07 10.14
CA LEU A 375 22.28 6.54 11.28
C LEU A 375 22.34 7.50 12.46
N ILE A 376 22.32 8.81 12.22
CA ILE A 376 22.29 9.81 13.31
C ILE A 376 20.93 9.87 14.01
N ALA A 377 19.90 9.17 13.51
CA ALA A 377 18.62 9.04 14.20
C ALA A 377 18.66 8.02 15.35
N GLN A 378 19.73 7.22 15.44
CA GLN A 378 19.93 6.24 16.50
C GLN A 378 19.91 6.92 17.87
N SER A 379 18.83 6.71 18.60
CA SER A 379 18.53 7.43 19.85
C SER A 379 17.65 6.60 20.78
N ARG A 380 17.72 5.27 20.70
CA ARG A 380 16.95 4.38 21.59
C ARG A 380 17.44 4.51 23.03
N ILE A 381 16.63 4.10 24.00
CA ILE A 381 17.10 4.02 25.38
C ILE A 381 18.14 2.89 25.46
N PRO A 382 19.34 3.13 26.04
CA PRO A 382 20.36 2.09 26.18
C PRO A 382 19.82 0.88 26.95
N THR A 383 20.05 -0.33 26.43
CA THR A 383 19.59 -1.59 27.07
C THR A 383 20.29 -1.87 28.40
N ALA A 384 21.46 -1.29 28.62
CA ALA A 384 22.21 -1.39 29.87
C ALA A 384 21.56 -0.62 31.04
N LEU A 385 20.63 0.31 30.77
CA LEU A 385 19.93 1.04 31.81
C LEU A 385 18.74 0.23 32.32
N THR A 386 18.77 -0.14 33.60
CA THR A 386 17.72 -0.95 34.24
C THR A 386 16.87 -0.17 35.24
N GLU A 387 17.41 0.92 35.78
CA GLU A 387 16.75 1.71 36.80
C GLU A 387 15.79 2.74 36.19
N ILE A 388 14.53 2.70 36.64
CA ILE A 388 13.44 3.55 36.12
C ILE A 388 13.80 5.05 36.23
N GLU A 389 14.42 5.48 37.32
CA GLU A 389 14.84 6.88 37.49
C GLU A 389 15.84 7.31 36.43
N VAL A 390 16.86 6.49 36.17
CA VAL A 390 17.90 6.76 35.18
C VAL A 390 17.35 6.71 33.76
N ILE A 391 16.48 5.74 33.47
CA ILE A 391 15.74 5.63 32.20
C ILE A 391 14.92 6.91 31.95
N ASN A 392 14.17 7.38 32.95
CA ASN A 392 13.37 8.60 32.85
C ASN A 392 14.26 9.84 32.68
N TRP A 393 15.37 9.93 33.40
CA TRP A 393 16.34 11.01 33.23
C TRP A 393 16.91 11.01 31.81
N PHE A 394 17.34 9.87 31.29
CA PHE A 394 17.88 9.76 29.94
C PHE A 394 16.82 10.09 28.89
N LYS A 395 15.60 9.55 29.01
CA LYS A 395 14.47 9.85 28.13
C LYS A 395 14.21 11.36 28.06
N ASN A 396 14.13 12.03 29.21
CA ASN A 396 13.74 13.44 29.29
C ASN A 396 14.85 14.42 28.93
N ASN A 397 16.11 14.11 29.25
CA ASN A 397 17.22 15.05 29.08
C ASN A 397 18.06 14.78 27.82
N ILE A 398 18.04 13.55 27.29
CA ILE A 398 18.90 13.12 26.20
C ILE A 398 18.06 12.76 24.97
N GLN A 399 17.18 11.76 25.08
CA GLN A 399 16.43 11.23 23.93
C GLN A 399 15.43 12.24 23.35
N ILE A 400 14.49 12.73 24.16
CA ILE A 400 13.42 13.63 23.69
C ILE A 400 14.01 14.92 23.07
N PRO A 401 14.94 15.64 23.73
CA PRO A 401 15.50 16.87 23.17
C PRO A 401 16.20 16.63 21.82
N TYR A 402 16.94 15.53 21.69
CA TYR A 402 17.64 15.19 20.45
C TYR A 402 16.68 14.81 19.32
N ARG A 403 15.67 13.97 19.60
CA ARG A 403 14.64 13.58 18.62
C ARG A 403 13.84 14.79 18.13
N HIS A 404 13.41 15.67 19.03
CA HIS A 404 12.72 16.91 18.69
C HIS A 404 13.57 17.84 17.84
N PHE A 405 14.88 17.93 18.10
CA PHE A 405 15.81 18.65 17.24
C PHE A 405 15.85 18.05 15.83
N LEU A 406 16.07 16.74 15.69
CA LEU A 406 16.20 16.06 14.40
C LEU A 406 14.95 16.18 13.51
N ILE A 407 13.76 16.24 14.11
CA ILE A 407 12.49 16.40 13.39
C ILE A 407 12.48 17.62 12.47
N GLU A 408 13.12 18.70 12.88
CA GLU A 408 13.18 19.96 12.15
C GLU A 408 14.32 20.01 11.11
N GLN A 409 15.16 18.98 11.06
CA GLN A 409 16.38 18.96 10.25
C GLN A 409 16.17 18.34 8.87
N GLU A 410 16.85 18.93 7.87
CA GLU A 410 16.88 18.46 6.49
C GLU A 410 17.87 17.29 6.32
N ILE A 411 17.49 16.14 6.86
CA ILE A 411 18.34 14.94 6.95
C ILE A 411 17.79 13.75 6.18
N VAL A 412 16.53 13.79 5.73
CA VAL A 412 15.95 12.68 4.96
C VAL A 412 16.26 12.89 3.48
N GLU A 413 17.15 12.06 2.96
CA GLU A 413 17.48 12.03 1.54
C GLU A 413 16.34 11.46 0.72
N THR A 414 15.94 12.21 -0.31
CA THR A 414 15.00 11.80 -1.35
C THR A 414 15.76 11.63 -2.68
N ALA A 415 15.07 11.40 -3.79
CA ALA A 415 15.74 11.30 -5.09
C ALA A 415 16.36 12.63 -5.55
N SER A 416 15.76 13.76 -5.17
CA SER A 416 16.16 15.11 -5.59
C SER A 416 17.01 15.83 -4.55
N GLU A 417 16.49 15.95 -3.33
CA GLU A 417 17.13 16.73 -2.26
C GLU A 417 16.94 16.10 -0.87
N LYS A 418 17.57 16.71 0.14
CA LYS A 418 17.30 16.40 1.55
C LYS A 418 16.16 17.27 2.03
N ILE A 419 15.19 16.65 2.68
CA ILE A 419 14.03 17.35 3.23
C ILE A 419 13.96 17.21 4.74
N LYS A 420 13.20 18.10 5.38
CA LYS A 420 12.91 18.01 6.80
C LYS A 420 12.27 16.68 7.15
N MET A 421 12.72 16.07 8.23
CA MET A 421 12.19 14.78 8.67
C MET A 421 10.68 14.80 8.90
N LYS A 422 10.11 15.89 9.43
CA LYS A 422 8.65 16.05 9.55
C LYS A 422 7.85 16.09 8.27
N ASN A 423 8.49 16.44 7.16
CA ASN A 423 7.84 16.51 5.86
C ASN A 423 8.07 15.22 5.05
N ALA A 424 8.92 14.33 5.56
CA ALA A 424 9.31 13.13 4.86
C ALA A 424 8.30 11.99 5.08
N VAL A 425 8.15 11.18 4.04
CA VAL A 425 7.41 9.92 4.09
C VAL A 425 8.43 8.81 4.28
N ILE A 426 8.42 8.20 5.47
CA ILE A 426 9.21 7.02 5.81
C ILE A 426 8.25 5.85 5.95
N PRO A 427 8.11 5.00 4.93
CA PRO A 427 7.19 3.86 4.97
C PRO A 427 7.53 2.90 6.11
N LYS A 428 6.51 2.40 6.82
CA LYS A 428 6.66 1.27 7.74
C LYS A 428 5.46 0.36 7.64
N PHE A 429 5.74 -0.91 7.35
CA PHE A 429 4.79 -2.00 7.41
C PHE A 429 5.29 -3.08 8.40
N PRO A 430 4.44 -3.59 9.30
CA PRO A 430 4.81 -4.66 10.25
C PRO A 430 4.90 -6.00 9.51
N GLY A 431 5.99 -6.20 8.77
CA GLY A 431 6.19 -7.35 7.90
C GLY A 431 7.66 -7.50 7.47
N THR A 432 7.90 -8.29 6.42
CA THR A 432 9.23 -8.54 5.87
C THR A 432 9.80 -7.32 5.18
N LYS A 433 11.09 -7.38 4.84
CA LYS A 433 11.77 -6.34 4.07
C LYS A 433 11.14 -6.19 2.68
N GLU A 434 10.77 -7.30 2.05
CA GLU A 434 10.12 -7.33 0.74
C GLU A 434 8.75 -6.64 0.77
N GLN A 435 7.96 -6.86 1.82
CA GLN A 435 6.68 -6.17 2.02
C GLN A 435 6.89 -4.66 2.22
N ASN A 436 7.92 -4.26 2.97
CA ASN A 436 8.27 -2.84 3.12
C ASN A 436 8.76 -2.20 1.82
N ASP A 437 9.52 -2.93 1.00
CA ASP A 437 9.95 -2.47 -0.32
C ASP A 437 8.76 -2.30 -1.27
N GLN A 438 7.80 -3.23 -1.27
CA GLN A 438 6.55 -3.10 -2.04
C GLN A 438 5.73 -1.89 -1.58
N PHE A 439 5.61 -1.69 -0.27
CA PHE A 439 4.89 -0.54 0.27
C PHE A 439 5.57 0.79 -0.07
N TRP A 440 6.91 0.81 -0.08
CA TRP A 440 7.68 1.95 -0.55
C TRP A 440 7.36 2.30 -2.02
N GLU A 441 7.27 1.31 -2.92
CA GLU A 441 6.92 1.56 -4.33
C GLU A 441 5.51 2.15 -4.47
N ILE A 442 4.54 1.63 -3.71
CA ILE A 442 3.17 2.15 -3.68
C ILE A 442 3.16 3.64 -3.30
N LEU A 443 3.90 4.01 -2.24
CA LEU A 443 3.97 5.37 -1.75
C LEU A 443 4.80 6.29 -2.66
N ASN A 444 5.86 5.78 -3.28
CA ASN A 444 6.66 6.53 -4.26
C ASN A 444 5.80 6.92 -5.48
N ASN A 445 4.95 6.01 -5.98
CA ASN A 445 4.03 6.31 -7.07
C ASN A 445 3.01 7.41 -6.70
N TYR A 446 2.58 7.43 -5.43
CA TYR A 446 1.62 8.40 -4.93
C TYR A 446 2.24 9.78 -4.68
N PHE A 447 3.25 9.86 -3.81
CA PHE A 447 3.88 11.11 -3.37
C PHE A 447 4.96 11.65 -4.30
N GLY A 448 5.47 10.80 -5.21
CA GLY A 448 6.65 11.09 -6.01
C GLY A 448 7.96 10.98 -5.21
N SER A 449 9.07 11.01 -5.94
CA SER A 449 10.39 10.75 -5.36
C SER A 449 11.00 11.92 -4.57
N ASN A 450 10.24 13.01 -4.36
CA ASN A 450 10.67 14.22 -3.66
C ASN A 450 10.22 14.27 -2.19
N LYS A 451 9.36 13.35 -1.74
CA LYS A 451 8.86 13.31 -0.35
C LYS A 451 9.22 12.03 0.37
N ILE A 452 9.48 10.94 -0.35
CA ILE A 452 9.79 9.64 0.23
C ILE A 452 11.28 9.49 0.46
N CYS A 453 11.68 8.84 1.55
CA CYS A 453 13.08 8.52 1.80
C CYS A 453 13.63 7.63 0.67
N ARG A 454 14.93 7.72 0.35
CA ARG A 454 15.56 6.80 -0.61
C ARG A 454 15.36 5.34 -0.21
N LYS A 455 15.01 4.49 -1.19
CA LYS A 455 14.77 3.05 -0.98
C LYS A 455 15.97 2.35 -0.34
N GLU A 456 17.18 2.68 -0.77
CA GLU A 456 18.44 2.14 -0.23
C GLU A 456 18.64 2.43 1.26
N HIS A 457 18.02 3.48 1.79
CA HIS A 457 18.08 3.87 3.20
C HIS A 457 16.84 3.47 4.01
N LEU A 458 15.82 2.83 3.39
CA LEU A 458 14.54 2.50 4.05
C LEU A 458 14.76 1.65 5.31
N SER A 459 15.47 0.52 5.18
CA SER A 459 15.76 -0.36 6.33
C SER A 459 16.49 0.40 7.43
N SER A 460 17.49 1.19 7.06
CA SER A 460 18.27 1.96 8.02
C SER A 460 17.41 2.99 8.77
N TRP A 461 16.49 3.69 8.10
CA TRP A 461 15.54 4.57 8.78
C TRP A 461 14.64 3.79 9.72
N GLN A 462 14.09 2.66 9.27
CA GLN A 462 13.22 1.83 10.09
C GLN A 462 13.90 1.29 11.35
N ASP A 463 15.20 0.97 11.27
CA ASP A 463 15.98 0.46 12.39
C ASP A 463 16.38 1.58 13.36
N ASN A 464 16.81 2.74 12.85
CA ASN A 464 17.37 3.78 13.71
C ASN A 464 16.34 4.69 14.37
N LEU A 465 15.12 4.79 13.83
CA LEU A 465 14.04 5.59 14.44
C LEU A 465 13.50 5.04 15.76
N GLY A 466 13.85 3.80 16.10
CA GLY A 466 13.51 3.21 17.39
C GLY A 466 12.40 2.16 17.33
N ILE A 467 12.09 1.63 18.50
CA ILE A 467 11.03 0.63 18.68
C ILE A 467 9.68 1.30 18.93
N GLU A 468 8.60 0.55 18.71
CA GLU A 468 7.23 1.06 18.81
C GLU A 468 6.92 1.71 20.17
N SER A 469 7.40 1.14 21.27
CA SER A 469 7.20 1.66 22.63
C SER A 469 7.86 3.01 22.90
N GLU A 470 8.79 3.45 22.04
CA GLU A 470 9.49 4.73 22.17
C GLU A 470 9.09 5.73 21.09
N ILE A 471 8.26 5.35 20.12
CA ILE A 471 8.05 6.19 18.94
C ILE A 471 7.36 7.52 19.27
N GLU A 472 6.58 7.54 20.35
CA GLU A 472 5.94 8.75 20.90
C GLU A 472 6.94 9.84 21.27
N THR A 473 8.20 9.50 21.59
CA THR A 473 9.19 10.47 22.06
C THR A 473 9.79 11.32 20.94
N TRP A 474 9.41 11.04 19.69
CA TRP A 474 9.67 11.94 18.56
C TRP A 474 8.76 13.17 18.54
N GLY A 475 7.68 13.19 19.34
CA GLY A 475 6.74 14.32 19.43
C GLY A 475 5.80 14.47 18.24
N GLN A 476 5.98 13.65 17.20
CA GLN A 476 5.12 13.59 16.02
C GLN A 476 5.25 12.23 15.33
N LYS A 477 4.35 11.98 14.38
CA LYS A 477 4.36 10.75 13.59
C LYS A 477 5.54 10.75 12.59
N VAL A 478 6.44 9.78 12.74
CA VAL A 478 7.65 9.63 11.90
C VAL A 478 7.52 8.57 10.81
N PHE A 479 6.68 7.56 11.04
CA PHE A 479 6.40 6.51 10.06
C PHE A 479 5.08 6.75 9.35
N TYR A 480 5.06 6.50 8.05
CA TYR A 480 3.85 6.47 7.25
C TYR A 480 3.39 5.02 7.12
N THR A 481 2.20 4.70 7.64
CA THR A 481 1.65 3.32 7.70
C THR A 481 0.61 3.09 6.60
N ILE A 482 0.19 1.83 6.43
CA ILE A 482 -0.86 1.50 5.46
C ILE A 482 -2.18 2.22 5.79
N GLU A 483 -2.53 2.36 7.07
CA GLU A 483 -3.74 3.06 7.51
C GLU A 483 -3.70 4.55 7.15
N ASP A 484 -2.52 5.18 7.18
CA ASP A 484 -2.39 6.58 6.71
C ASP A 484 -2.67 6.69 5.23
N LEU A 485 -2.16 5.74 4.44
CA LEU A 485 -2.44 5.71 3.01
C LEU A 485 -3.95 5.55 2.76
N LEU A 486 -4.62 4.65 3.48
CA LEU A 486 -6.05 4.42 3.29
C LEU A 486 -6.89 5.63 3.71
N ARG A 487 -6.50 6.33 4.79
CA ARG A 487 -7.14 7.60 5.20
C ARG A 487 -6.91 8.70 4.17
N GLU A 488 -5.71 8.79 3.61
CA GLU A 488 -5.36 9.75 2.57
C GLU A 488 -6.19 9.49 1.29
N ILE A 489 -6.31 8.23 0.85
CA ILE A 489 -7.17 7.85 -0.28
C ILE A 489 -8.63 8.23 0.00
N GLN A 490 -9.16 7.83 1.16
CA GLN A 490 -10.52 8.15 1.57
C GLN A 490 -10.80 9.66 1.57
N SER A 491 -9.81 10.48 1.95
CA SER A 491 -9.94 11.94 1.97
C SER A 491 -10.16 12.56 0.58
N LYS A 492 -9.79 11.85 -0.50
CA LYS A 492 -9.95 12.35 -1.87
C LYS A 492 -11.39 12.31 -2.36
N ILE A 493 -12.24 11.48 -1.75
CA ILE A 493 -13.68 11.28 -2.03
C ILE A 493 -13.96 10.70 -3.43
N THR A 494 -13.23 11.10 -4.47
CA THR A 494 -13.38 10.63 -5.84
C THR A 494 -12.05 10.15 -6.41
N LEU A 495 -12.14 9.27 -7.41
CA LEU A 495 -11.00 8.68 -8.12
C LEU A 495 -10.16 9.74 -8.83
N GLU A 496 -10.78 10.78 -9.40
CA GLU A 496 -10.08 11.86 -10.13
C GLU A 496 -9.23 12.73 -9.20
N ASN A 497 -9.63 12.86 -7.93
CA ASN A 497 -8.90 13.62 -6.92
C ASN A 497 -7.66 12.89 -6.40
N ILE A 498 -7.45 11.62 -6.78
CA ILE A 498 -6.21 10.90 -6.52
C ILE A 498 -5.16 11.39 -7.54
N SER A 499 -4.30 12.31 -7.12
CA SER A 499 -3.26 12.87 -7.99
C SER A 499 -1.92 12.17 -7.77
N LEU A 500 -1.58 11.23 -8.65
CA LEU A 500 -0.28 10.54 -8.62
C LEU A 500 0.84 11.47 -9.10
N GLN A 501 1.91 11.59 -8.31
CA GLN A 501 3.05 12.47 -8.63
C GLN A 501 4.25 11.73 -9.24
N GLY A 502 4.34 10.40 -9.06
CA GLY A 502 5.56 9.63 -9.33
C GLY A 502 5.46 8.57 -10.42
N SER A 503 4.34 8.43 -11.13
CA SER A 503 4.11 7.26 -11.99
C SER A 503 3.45 7.56 -13.34
N GLN A 504 3.69 6.69 -14.33
CA GLN A 504 2.89 6.61 -15.57
C GLN A 504 1.59 5.80 -15.38
N HIS A 505 1.32 5.29 -14.17
CA HIS A 505 0.14 4.48 -13.91
C HIS A 505 -1.13 5.35 -13.90
N THR A 506 -2.22 4.76 -14.35
CA THR A 506 -3.54 5.33 -14.09
C THR A 506 -3.93 5.14 -12.63
N ASN A 507 -4.85 5.96 -12.11
CA ASN A 507 -5.32 5.87 -10.73
C ASN A 507 -5.85 4.46 -10.39
N ILE A 508 -6.50 3.80 -11.35
CA ILE A 508 -6.98 2.42 -11.21
C ILE A 508 -5.83 1.42 -11.12
N GLN A 509 -4.81 1.52 -11.99
CA GLN A 509 -3.65 0.62 -11.94
C GLN A 509 -2.90 0.74 -10.61
N TRP A 510 -2.77 1.97 -10.10
CA TRP A 510 -2.17 2.21 -8.79
C TRP A 510 -3.04 1.65 -7.66
N LEU A 511 -4.35 1.90 -7.65
CA LEU A 511 -5.27 1.33 -6.66
C LEU A 511 -5.26 -0.20 -6.66
N ASN A 512 -5.20 -0.84 -7.83
CA ASN A 512 -5.04 -2.29 -7.93
C ASN A 512 -3.75 -2.80 -7.27
N SER A 513 -2.68 -2.00 -7.31
CA SER A 513 -1.42 -2.32 -6.63
C SER A 513 -1.58 -2.21 -5.11
N VAL A 514 -2.32 -1.21 -4.62
CA VAL A 514 -2.71 -1.09 -3.20
C VAL A 514 -3.57 -2.28 -2.77
N TYR A 515 -4.57 -2.65 -3.56
CA TYR A 515 -5.49 -3.73 -3.21
C TYR A 515 -4.81 -5.08 -3.20
N LYS A 516 -3.94 -5.33 -4.18
CA LYS A 516 -3.11 -6.52 -4.20
C LYS A 516 -2.26 -6.60 -2.94
N PHE A 517 -1.61 -5.50 -2.55
CA PHE A 517 -0.86 -5.44 -1.30
C PHE A 517 -1.75 -5.73 -0.08
N LEU A 518 -2.97 -5.20 0.00
CA LEU A 518 -3.90 -5.52 1.09
C LEU A 518 -4.30 -7.00 1.12
N ILE A 519 -4.58 -7.61 -0.04
CA ILE A 519 -4.99 -9.01 -0.16
C ILE A 519 -3.84 -9.95 0.19
N ASP A 520 -2.65 -9.72 -0.38
CA ASP A 520 -1.45 -10.56 -0.18
C ASP A 520 -0.97 -10.52 1.29
N ASN A 521 -1.37 -9.50 2.06
CA ASN A 521 -1.04 -9.33 3.48
C ASN A 521 -2.23 -9.58 4.44
N GLU A 522 -3.31 -10.22 3.97
CA GLU A 522 -4.49 -10.59 4.77
C GLU A 522 -5.24 -9.40 5.43
N LEU A 523 -5.13 -8.20 4.84
CA LEU A 523 -5.74 -6.95 5.35
C LEU A 523 -7.10 -6.63 4.72
N ILE A 524 -7.86 -7.66 4.34
CA ILE A 524 -9.13 -7.56 3.61
C ILE A 524 -10.20 -6.80 4.42
N LYS A 525 -10.09 -6.79 5.76
CA LYS A 525 -10.96 -5.99 6.65
C LYS A 525 -11.02 -4.51 6.25
N HIS A 526 -9.92 -3.95 5.72
CA HIS A 526 -9.83 -2.54 5.40
C HIS A 526 -10.74 -2.11 4.25
N PHE A 527 -11.13 -3.02 3.36
CA PHE A 527 -12.13 -2.74 2.32
C PHE A 527 -13.52 -2.41 2.90
N LYS A 528 -13.81 -2.85 4.12
CA LYS A 528 -15.04 -2.51 4.86
C LYS A 528 -14.88 -1.26 5.72
N GLU A 529 -13.69 -1.00 6.22
CA GLU A 529 -13.40 0.11 7.14
C GLU A 529 -13.18 1.45 6.42
N TYR A 530 -12.58 1.43 5.23
CA TYR A 530 -12.18 2.63 4.50
C TYR A 530 -12.90 2.74 3.16
N LYS A 531 -13.31 3.98 2.81
CA LYS A 531 -13.91 4.32 1.53
C LYS A 531 -12.85 4.52 0.47
N ILE A 532 -12.34 3.41 -0.05
CA ILE A 532 -11.25 3.38 -1.03
C ILE A 532 -11.66 2.82 -2.39
N ILE A 533 -12.82 2.15 -2.49
CA ILE A 533 -13.29 1.44 -3.67
C ILE A 533 -14.06 2.41 -4.58
N PRO A 534 -13.54 2.77 -5.77
CA PRO A 534 -14.28 3.63 -6.68
C PRO A 534 -15.46 2.89 -7.30
N THR A 535 -16.59 3.58 -7.40
CA THR A 535 -17.70 3.17 -8.26
C THR A 535 -17.37 3.47 -9.73
N ILE A 536 -18.20 3.04 -10.68
CA ILE A 536 -18.02 3.37 -12.11
C ILE A 536 -18.00 4.90 -12.32
N LYS A 537 -18.78 5.66 -11.56
CA LYS A 537 -18.74 7.14 -11.57
C LYS A 537 -17.50 7.73 -10.90
N GLY A 538 -16.69 6.91 -10.22
CA GLY A 538 -15.46 7.32 -9.55
C GLY A 538 -15.64 7.75 -8.10
N THR A 539 -16.83 7.68 -7.50
CA THR A 539 -17.02 7.97 -6.08
C THR A 539 -16.40 6.87 -5.22
N LEU A 540 -15.57 7.21 -4.25
CA LEU A 540 -14.93 6.24 -3.36
C LEU A 540 -15.90 5.81 -2.25
N LYS A 541 -16.03 4.49 -2.09
CA LYS A 541 -16.91 3.83 -1.12
C LYS A 541 -16.21 2.64 -0.46
N SER A 542 -16.81 2.12 0.60
CA SER A 542 -16.40 0.91 1.31
C SER A 542 -17.35 -0.24 0.99
N LEU A 543 -16.95 -1.49 1.26
CA LEU A 543 -17.83 -2.66 1.15
C LEU A 543 -18.98 -2.67 2.18
N ASN A 544 -19.01 -1.72 3.13
CA ASN A 544 -20.16 -1.53 4.03
C ASN A 544 -21.17 -0.52 3.48
N ASP A 545 -20.79 0.27 2.46
CA ASP A 545 -21.74 1.12 1.74
C ASP A 545 -22.54 0.27 0.74
N ASP A 546 -23.67 0.81 0.24
CA ASP A 546 -24.44 0.19 -0.83
C ASP A 546 -23.67 0.25 -2.16
N ILE A 547 -22.79 -0.73 -2.36
CA ILE A 547 -22.08 -1.00 -3.60
C ILE A 547 -22.24 -2.46 -4.03
N TYR A 548 -22.09 -2.71 -5.33
CA TYR A 548 -22.36 -4.01 -5.92
C TYR A 548 -21.33 -4.38 -6.98
N ILE A 549 -21.00 -5.66 -7.04
CA ILE A 549 -20.25 -6.24 -8.15
C ILE A 549 -21.19 -6.59 -9.31
N GLU A 550 -20.67 -6.55 -10.54
CA GLU A 550 -21.34 -7.13 -11.70
C GLU A 550 -20.96 -8.62 -11.78
N LYS A 551 -21.92 -9.53 -11.60
CA LYS A 551 -21.69 -10.99 -11.72
C LYS A 551 -21.92 -11.44 -13.16
N GLU A 552 -21.06 -12.35 -13.64
CA GLU A 552 -21.12 -13.04 -14.94
C GLU A 552 -20.95 -12.12 -16.16
N THR A 553 -21.83 -11.13 -16.31
CA THR A 553 -21.88 -10.20 -17.43
C THR A 553 -21.97 -8.75 -16.94
N LYS A 554 -21.27 -7.86 -17.64
CA LYS A 554 -21.34 -6.41 -17.38
C LYS A 554 -22.70 -5.89 -17.78
N ILE A 555 -23.33 -5.09 -16.92
CA ILE A 555 -24.61 -4.43 -17.18
C ILE A 555 -24.37 -3.33 -18.24
N PRO A 556 -25.00 -3.40 -19.42
CA PRO A 556 -24.81 -2.39 -20.45
C PRO A 556 -25.11 -0.96 -19.97
N ASN A 557 -24.26 -0.01 -20.36
CA ASN A 557 -24.40 1.41 -19.95
C ASN A 557 -25.70 2.03 -20.49
N GLU A 558 -26.21 1.50 -21.59
CA GLU A 558 -27.47 1.86 -22.22
C GLU A 558 -28.65 1.61 -21.27
N PHE A 559 -28.71 0.43 -20.62
CA PHE A 559 -29.76 0.14 -19.64
C PHE A 559 -29.64 1.02 -18.39
N ILE A 560 -28.41 1.30 -17.92
CA ILE A 560 -28.19 2.22 -16.80
C ILE A 560 -28.68 3.63 -17.14
N SER A 561 -28.41 4.10 -18.36
CA SER A 561 -28.85 5.42 -18.84
C SER A 561 -30.37 5.50 -18.96
N ILE A 562 -31.01 4.44 -19.46
CA ILE A 562 -32.47 4.31 -19.50
C ILE A 562 -33.06 4.36 -18.09
N PHE A 563 -32.54 3.55 -17.16
CA PHE A 563 -33.01 3.51 -15.78
C PHE A 563 -32.88 4.88 -15.09
N LYS A 564 -31.76 5.57 -15.31
CA LYS A 564 -31.53 6.95 -14.83
C LYS A 564 -32.58 7.91 -15.35
N SER A 565 -32.95 7.83 -16.63
CA SER A 565 -34.01 8.67 -17.21
C SER A 565 -35.39 8.39 -16.62
N LEU A 566 -35.62 7.17 -16.12
CA LEU A 566 -36.91 6.72 -15.60
C LEU A 566 -37.14 7.05 -14.13
N LYS A 567 -36.09 6.99 -13.30
CA LYS A 567 -36.17 7.06 -11.82
C LYS A 567 -35.22 8.07 -11.19
N ASN A 568 -34.40 8.78 -11.98
CA ASN A 568 -33.37 9.70 -11.52
C ASN A 568 -32.33 9.05 -10.58
N GLU A 569 -32.14 7.74 -10.70
CA GLU A 569 -31.15 6.93 -9.97
C GLU A 569 -30.10 6.42 -10.98
N ASP A 570 -28.81 6.55 -10.67
CA ASP A 570 -27.73 6.14 -11.57
C ASP A 570 -26.98 4.95 -10.98
N TRP A 571 -27.06 3.77 -11.61
CA TRP A 571 -26.37 2.59 -11.10
C TRP A 571 -24.84 2.72 -11.15
N ASN A 572 -24.29 3.67 -11.92
CA ASN A 572 -22.85 3.98 -11.87
C ASN A 572 -22.41 4.53 -10.50
N ASP A 573 -23.34 5.01 -9.66
CA ASP A 573 -23.08 5.44 -8.28
C ASP A 573 -22.97 4.27 -7.28
N ILE A 574 -23.36 3.05 -7.67
CA ILE A 574 -23.37 1.88 -6.78
C ILE A 574 -22.59 0.70 -7.34
N LEU A 575 -22.36 0.63 -8.66
CA LEU A 575 -21.55 -0.44 -9.26
C LEU A 575 -20.06 -0.16 -9.06
N ILE A 576 -19.31 -1.17 -8.62
CA ILE A 576 -17.86 -1.11 -8.46
C ILE A 576 -17.19 -0.92 -9.83
N HIS A 577 -16.13 -0.13 -9.89
CA HIS A 577 -15.40 0.16 -11.13
C HIS A 577 -14.86 -1.13 -11.78
N ARG A 578 -15.10 -1.29 -13.09
CA ARG A 578 -14.90 -2.53 -13.86
C ARG A 578 -13.45 -2.99 -14.03
N ASP A 579 -12.52 -2.06 -13.93
CA ASP A 579 -11.09 -2.31 -14.13
C ASP A 579 -10.34 -2.57 -12.82
N LEU A 580 -11.05 -2.68 -11.70
CA LEU A 580 -10.46 -3.07 -10.43
C LEU A 580 -10.20 -4.59 -10.39
N ILE A 581 -9.17 -4.98 -9.64
CA ILE A 581 -8.98 -6.38 -9.30
C ILE A 581 -10.13 -6.90 -8.45
N GLN A 582 -10.34 -8.21 -8.51
CA GLN A 582 -11.41 -8.88 -7.80
C GLN A 582 -11.12 -8.93 -6.29
N ILE A 583 -11.91 -8.20 -5.50
CA ILE A 583 -11.72 -8.06 -4.04
C ILE A 583 -12.42 -9.18 -3.27
N ASP A 584 -13.73 -9.39 -3.51
CA ASP A 584 -14.55 -10.39 -2.82
C ASP A 584 -15.70 -10.88 -3.73
N ASN A 585 -15.68 -12.16 -4.08
CA ASN A 585 -16.68 -12.80 -4.95
C ASN A 585 -18.00 -13.08 -4.28
N SER A 586 -18.02 -13.05 -2.95
CA SER A 586 -19.22 -13.27 -2.14
C SER A 586 -20.01 -11.98 -1.91
N HIS A 587 -19.45 -10.82 -2.26
CA HIS A 587 -20.11 -9.53 -2.07
C HIS A 587 -21.41 -9.43 -2.89
N ALA A 588 -22.33 -8.58 -2.42
CA ALA A 588 -23.61 -8.38 -3.07
C ALA A 588 -23.43 -7.96 -4.53
N SER A 589 -24.27 -8.52 -5.41
CA SER A 589 -24.13 -8.34 -6.85
C SER A 589 -25.40 -7.78 -7.48
N LYS A 590 -25.23 -7.10 -8.61
CA LYS A 590 -26.30 -6.72 -9.53
C LYS A 590 -26.08 -7.39 -10.88
N THR A 591 -27.18 -7.71 -11.53
CA THR A 591 -27.24 -8.41 -12.81
C THR A 591 -28.11 -7.64 -13.81
N ILE A 592 -28.09 -8.08 -15.07
CA ILE A 592 -28.99 -7.55 -16.11
C ILE A 592 -30.46 -7.81 -15.76
N LYS A 593 -30.76 -8.95 -15.11
CA LYS A 593 -32.10 -9.25 -14.62
C LYS A 593 -32.56 -8.22 -13.59
N ASP A 594 -31.70 -7.83 -12.65
CA ASP A 594 -32.07 -6.86 -11.60
C ASP A 594 -32.45 -5.49 -12.19
N ILE A 595 -31.71 -4.99 -13.19
CA ILE A 595 -32.04 -3.70 -13.82
C ILE A 595 -33.28 -3.83 -14.71
N SER A 596 -33.44 -4.99 -15.37
CA SER A 596 -34.65 -5.33 -16.11
C SER A 596 -35.88 -5.32 -15.21
N ASP A 597 -35.81 -5.94 -14.02
CA ASP A 597 -36.92 -6.00 -13.08
C ASP A 597 -37.30 -4.61 -12.55
N GLU A 598 -36.31 -3.76 -12.22
CA GLU A 598 -36.57 -2.38 -11.80
C GLU A 598 -37.16 -1.52 -12.92
N ILE A 599 -36.66 -1.62 -14.16
CA ILE A 599 -37.25 -0.92 -15.32
C ILE A 599 -38.68 -1.42 -15.55
N ASN A 600 -38.89 -2.74 -15.58
CA ASN A 600 -40.18 -3.35 -15.84
C ASN A 600 -41.21 -3.06 -14.75
N LYS A 601 -40.79 -2.89 -13.49
CA LYS A 601 -41.64 -2.42 -12.40
C LYS A 601 -42.19 -1.02 -12.68
N ILE A 602 -41.38 -0.13 -13.27
CA ILE A 602 -41.81 1.21 -13.69
C ILE A 602 -42.74 1.13 -14.89
N LEU A 603 -42.41 0.32 -15.90
CA LEU A 603 -43.22 0.16 -17.11
C LEU A 603 -44.59 -0.45 -16.85
N ASN A 604 -44.70 -1.33 -15.85
CA ASN A 604 -45.95 -1.98 -15.45
C ASN A 604 -46.70 -1.21 -14.34
N TYR A 605 -46.19 -0.07 -13.89
CA TYR A 605 -46.84 0.69 -12.83
C TYR A 605 -48.17 1.28 -13.32
N GLU A 606 -49.21 1.11 -12.51
CA GLU A 606 -50.54 1.69 -12.69
C GLU A 606 -50.89 2.49 -11.45
N GLU A 607 -51.17 3.79 -11.63
CA GLU A 607 -51.71 4.64 -10.58
C GLU A 607 -53.21 4.33 -10.45
N LYS A 608 -53.63 3.80 -9.30
CA LYS A 608 -55.03 3.42 -9.03
C LYS A 608 -55.65 4.37 -8.01
N ASN A 609 -56.91 4.71 -8.20
CA ASN A 609 -57.69 5.46 -7.22
C ASN A 609 -58.01 4.59 -5.98
N GLN A 610 -58.62 5.21 -4.96
CA GLN A 610 -59.06 4.53 -3.73
C GLN A 610 -60.06 3.37 -3.94
N TYR A 611 -60.62 3.23 -5.14
CA TYR A 611 -61.53 2.14 -5.53
C TYR A 611 -60.86 1.08 -6.41
N GLY A 612 -59.53 1.16 -6.60
CA GLY A 612 -58.76 0.21 -7.41
C GLY A 612 -58.86 0.44 -8.93
N GLN A 613 -59.47 1.53 -9.38
CA GLN A 613 -59.57 1.87 -10.79
C GLN A 613 -58.31 2.60 -11.27
N VAL A 614 -57.77 2.18 -12.41
CA VAL A 614 -56.58 2.78 -13.02
C VAL A 614 -56.89 4.21 -13.48
N GLN A 615 -56.13 5.18 -12.96
CA GLN A 615 -56.18 6.59 -13.34
C GLN A 615 -55.09 6.96 -14.33
N ARG A 616 -53.88 6.45 -14.12
CA ARG A 616 -52.73 6.67 -15.01
C ARG A 616 -51.92 5.41 -15.18
N THR A 617 -51.34 5.30 -16.37
CA THR A 617 -50.47 4.22 -16.80
C THR A 617 -49.15 4.82 -17.29
N TYR A 618 -48.17 3.96 -17.57
CA TYR A 618 -46.87 4.41 -18.06
C TYR A 618 -46.96 5.28 -19.33
N ILE A 619 -47.88 4.95 -20.25
CA ILE A 619 -48.03 5.65 -21.54
C ILE A 619 -48.56 7.09 -21.41
N ASP A 620 -49.04 7.49 -20.23
CA ASP A 620 -49.45 8.87 -19.95
C ASP A 620 -48.26 9.79 -19.63
N ARG A 621 -47.04 9.25 -19.51
CA ARG A 621 -45.82 10.06 -19.33
C ARG A 621 -45.44 10.79 -20.62
N ALA A 622 -45.05 12.06 -20.49
CA ALA A 622 -44.69 12.91 -21.64
C ALA A 622 -43.55 12.36 -22.49
N ASN A 623 -42.61 11.61 -21.90
CA ASN A 623 -41.46 11.01 -22.58
C ASN A 623 -41.59 9.49 -22.81
N ALA A 624 -42.80 8.92 -22.67
CA ALA A 624 -43.01 7.48 -22.78
C ALA A 624 -42.51 6.92 -24.11
N GLU A 625 -42.82 7.61 -25.23
CA GLU A 625 -42.38 7.23 -26.58
C GLU A 625 -40.85 7.13 -26.70
N VAL A 626 -40.13 8.12 -26.18
CA VAL A 626 -38.67 8.21 -26.29
C VAL A 626 -38.03 7.03 -25.58
N VAL A 627 -38.44 6.77 -24.35
CA VAL A 627 -37.86 5.71 -23.51
C VAL A 627 -38.21 4.31 -24.03
N LEU A 628 -39.44 4.10 -24.51
CA LEU A 628 -39.84 2.80 -25.08
C LEU A 628 -39.07 2.50 -26.36
N LEU A 629 -38.86 3.51 -27.22
CA LEU A 629 -38.00 3.37 -28.39
C LEU A 629 -36.54 3.13 -28.00
N ASP A 630 -36.03 3.76 -26.94
CA ASP A 630 -34.68 3.49 -26.43
C ASP A 630 -34.51 2.03 -26.00
N ILE A 631 -35.44 1.51 -25.20
CA ILE A 631 -35.39 0.11 -24.76
C ILE A 631 -35.46 -0.85 -25.96
N LEU A 632 -36.41 -0.62 -26.88
CA LEU A 632 -36.66 -1.55 -27.98
C LEU A 632 -35.67 -1.42 -29.14
N SER A 633 -34.90 -0.33 -29.19
CA SER A 633 -33.76 -0.19 -30.12
C SER A 633 -32.64 -1.18 -29.80
N ILE A 634 -32.55 -1.67 -28.56
CA ILE A 634 -31.48 -2.56 -28.09
C ILE A 634 -31.79 -4.02 -28.44
N SER A 635 -30.91 -4.69 -29.16
CA SER A 635 -31.05 -6.11 -29.53
C SER A 635 -29.76 -6.92 -29.33
N SER A 636 -29.90 -8.25 -29.22
CA SER A 636 -28.75 -9.16 -29.11
C SER A 636 -28.11 -9.51 -30.46
N SER A 637 -28.78 -9.17 -31.57
CA SER A 637 -28.31 -9.41 -32.93
C SER A 637 -28.92 -8.41 -33.90
N ASN A 638 -28.25 -8.19 -35.03
CA ASN A 638 -28.72 -7.33 -36.14
C ASN A 638 -29.88 -7.96 -36.95
N SER A 639 -30.67 -8.87 -36.36
CA SER A 639 -31.80 -9.49 -37.04
C SER A 639 -33.00 -8.53 -37.11
N ASN A 640 -33.22 -7.98 -38.30
CA ASN A 640 -34.39 -7.15 -38.60
C ASN A 640 -35.72 -7.93 -38.55
N ASP A 641 -35.67 -9.27 -38.50
CA ASP A 641 -36.86 -10.11 -38.60
C ASP A 641 -37.54 -10.41 -37.27
N SER A 642 -36.88 -10.13 -36.14
CA SER A 642 -37.49 -10.33 -34.82
C SER A 642 -38.73 -9.44 -34.62
N PHE A 643 -39.71 -9.93 -33.86
CA PHE A 643 -40.91 -9.14 -33.53
C PHE A 643 -40.55 -7.77 -32.95
N GLN A 644 -39.54 -7.73 -32.08
CA GLN A 644 -39.03 -6.49 -31.50
C GLN A 644 -38.51 -5.51 -32.56
N SER A 645 -37.70 -5.98 -33.51
CA SER A 645 -37.12 -5.13 -34.55
C SER A 645 -38.20 -4.61 -35.50
N LYS A 646 -39.16 -5.46 -35.88
CA LYS A 646 -40.33 -5.06 -36.67
C LYS A 646 -41.18 -4.01 -35.95
N LEU A 647 -41.46 -4.23 -34.66
CA LEU A 647 -42.23 -3.29 -33.84
C LEU A 647 -41.49 -1.95 -33.66
N PHE A 648 -40.18 -1.98 -33.36
CA PHE A 648 -39.35 -0.79 -33.24
C PHE A 648 -39.32 0.01 -34.55
N ASN A 649 -39.09 -0.64 -35.69
CA ASN A 649 -39.09 0.02 -37.00
C ASN A 649 -40.46 0.62 -37.36
N SER A 650 -41.53 -0.11 -37.08
CA SER A 650 -42.90 0.37 -37.26
C SER A 650 -43.16 1.62 -36.41
N ALA A 651 -42.83 1.60 -35.12
CA ALA A 651 -43.01 2.73 -34.23
C ALA A 651 -42.09 3.91 -34.57
N LYS A 652 -40.85 3.65 -34.98
CA LYS A 652 -39.89 4.67 -35.44
C LYS A 652 -40.48 5.50 -36.58
N LEU A 653 -41.11 4.84 -37.56
CA LEU A 653 -41.80 5.51 -38.66
C LEU A 653 -43.01 6.32 -38.17
N PHE A 654 -43.82 5.76 -37.27
CA PHE A 654 -45.00 6.43 -36.71
C PHE A 654 -44.64 7.72 -35.98
N PHE A 655 -43.66 7.66 -35.08
CA PHE A 655 -43.22 8.80 -34.26
C PHE A 655 -42.19 9.70 -34.95
N LYS A 656 -41.81 9.40 -36.21
CA LYS A 656 -40.78 10.14 -36.97
C LYS A 656 -39.45 10.27 -36.21
N SER A 657 -39.03 9.18 -35.58
CA SER A 657 -37.81 9.13 -34.77
C SER A 657 -36.58 8.78 -35.61
N GLU A 658 -35.44 9.42 -35.35
CA GLU A 658 -34.17 9.16 -36.03
C GLU A 658 -33.34 8.04 -35.36
N LYS A 659 -33.82 7.47 -34.24
CA LYS A 659 -33.09 6.46 -33.46
C LYS A 659 -32.69 5.24 -34.29
N GLN A 660 -31.49 4.73 -34.08
CA GLN A 660 -30.96 3.55 -34.77
C GLN A 660 -30.92 2.34 -33.84
N PRO A 661 -31.03 1.11 -34.36
CA PRO A 661 -30.89 -0.09 -33.56
C PRO A 661 -29.47 -0.19 -32.97
N ILE A 662 -29.36 -0.66 -31.73
CA ILE A 662 -28.13 -0.83 -30.98
C ILE A 662 -27.95 -2.33 -30.69
N VAL A 663 -26.83 -2.91 -31.10
CA VAL A 663 -26.54 -4.33 -30.83
C VAL A 663 -25.63 -4.46 -29.62
N ILE A 664 -26.10 -5.20 -28.62
CA ILE A 664 -25.38 -5.45 -27.37
C ILE A 664 -25.39 -6.95 -27.07
N ASN A 665 -24.21 -7.52 -26.83
CA ASN A 665 -24.08 -8.93 -26.47
C ASN A 665 -24.47 -9.17 -25.00
N GLY A 666 -24.95 -10.38 -24.69
CA GLY A 666 -25.17 -10.81 -23.30
C GLY A 666 -26.42 -10.26 -22.62
N ILE A 667 -27.41 -9.77 -23.37
CA ILE A 667 -28.64 -9.15 -22.82
C ILE A 667 -29.82 -10.13 -22.67
N SER A 668 -29.58 -11.45 -22.67
CA SER A 668 -30.63 -12.48 -22.67
C SER A 668 -31.57 -12.39 -21.47
N ASP A 669 -31.06 -11.91 -20.34
CA ASP A 669 -31.81 -11.83 -19.09
C ASP A 669 -32.67 -10.55 -18.99
N PHE A 670 -32.58 -9.66 -19.98
CA PHE A 670 -33.43 -8.49 -20.04
C PHE A 670 -34.80 -8.83 -20.63
N ASN A 671 -35.86 -8.59 -19.87
CA ASN A 671 -37.23 -8.85 -20.32
C ASN A 671 -37.79 -7.62 -21.06
N PHE A 672 -37.82 -7.69 -22.39
CA PHE A 672 -38.36 -6.63 -23.26
C PHE A 672 -39.89 -6.60 -23.34
N ASN A 673 -40.60 -7.62 -22.84
CA ASN A 673 -42.04 -7.76 -23.10
C ASN A 673 -42.89 -6.63 -22.52
N PRO A 674 -42.64 -6.12 -21.30
CA PRO A 674 -43.36 -4.95 -20.80
C PRO A 674 -43.19 -3.72 -21.70
N ALA A 675 -41.97 -3.44 -22.19
CA ALA A 675 -41.73 -2.35 -23.14
C ALA A 675 -42.48 -2.54 -24.46
N LYS A 676 -42.48 -3.77 -25.03
CA LYS A 676 -43.27 -4.09 -26.23
C LYS A 676 -44.76 -3.80 -26.01
N ARG A 677 -45.33 -4.28 -24.90
CA ARG A 677 -46.75 -4.06 -24.57
C ARG A 677 -47.08 -2.58 -24.43
N GLN A 678 -46.26 -1.82 -23.71
CA GLN A 678 -46.51 -0.38 -23.52
C GLN A 678 -46.37 0.40 -24.82
N LEU A 679 -45.42 0.06 -25.70
CA LEU A 679 -45.29 0.71 -27.00
C LEU A 679 -46.51 0.44 -27.90
N ILE A 680 -47.00 -0.80 -27.92
CA ILE A 680 -48.21 -1.17 -28.66
C ILE A 680 -49.42 -0.37 -28.14
N LYS A 681 -49.63 -0.35 -26.83
CA LYS A 681 -50.71 0.45 -26.21
C LYS A 681 -50.59 1.93 -26.52
N LEU A 682 -49.37 2.48 -26.50
CA LEU A 682 -49.12 3.88 -26.86
C LEU A 682 -49.47 4.17 -28.32
N LEU A 683 -49.06 3.31 -29.25
CA LEU A 683 -49.45 3.41 -30.66
C LEU A 683 -50.97 3.36 -30.82
N HIS A 684 -51.63 2.41 -30.15
CA HIS A 684 -53.09 2.26 -30.20
C HIS A 684 -53.82 3.51 -29.69
N ASN A 685 -53.40 4.08 -28.56
CA ASN A 685 -53.96 5.34 -28.05
C ASN A 685 -53.80 6.49 -29.04
N LYS A 686 -52.65 6.57 -29.74
CA LYS A 686 -52.41 7.61 -30.76
C LYS A 686 -53.24 7.39 -32.03
N ILE A 687 -53.41 6.13 -32.45
CA ILE A 687 -54.29 5.74 -33.57
C ILE A 687 -55.74 6.11 -33.23
N GLU A 688 -56.23 5.70 -32.07
CA GLU A 688 -57.59 5.99 -31.60
C GLU A 688 -57.84 7.50 -31.49
N ALA A 689 -56.85 8.26 -30.99
CA ALA A 689 -56.93 9.71 -30.92
C ALA A 689 -57.04 10.40 -32.28
N ALA A 690 -56.53 9.79 -33.36
CA ALA A 690 -56.69 10.29 -34.73
C ALA A 690 -58.15 10.18 -35.21
N LYS A 691 -58.97 9.33 -34.59
CA LYS A 691 -60.39 9.00 -34.89
C LYS A 691 -60.65 8.39 -36.26
N LYS A 692 -59.91 8.85 -37.29
CA LYS A 692 -60.03 8.40 -38.68
C LYS A 692 -58.67 8.03 -39.28
N LEU A 693 -58.69 7.07 -40.20
CA LEU A 693 -57.54 6.58 -40.97
C LEU A 693 -56.79 7.69 -41.71
N THR A 694 -57.52 8.65 -42.30
CA THR A 694 -56.93 9.78 -43.04
C THR A 694 -56.19 10.78 -42.15
N LYS A 695 -56.37 10.72 -40.83
CA LYS A 695 -55.77 11.66 -39.86
C LYS A 695 -54.53 11.11 -39.14
N LEU A 696 -54.06 9.89 -39.47
CA LEU A 696 -52.88 9.29 -38.85
C LEU A 696 -51.57 10.05 -39.13
N GLY A 697 -51.48 10.79 -40.24
CA GLY A 697 -50.33 11.66 -40.52
C GLY A 697 -49.04 10.92 -40.92
N ILE A 698 -49.16 9.69 -41.42
CA ILE A 698 -48.05 8.83 -41.88
C ILE A 698 -48.14 8.62 -43.39
N GLU A 699 -47.01 8.60 -44.09
CA GLU A 699 -46.97 8.19 -45.49
C GLU A 699 -47.40 6.73 -45.65
N ASN A 700 -48.31 6.46 -46.59
CA ASN A 700 -48.92 5.13 -46.77
C ASN A 700 -49.56 4.57 -45.49
N SER A 701 -50.32 5.42 -44.77
CA SER A 701 -51.00 5.08 -43.50
C SER A 701 -51.74 3.74 -43.52
N GLU A 702 -52.40 3.39 -44.64
CA GLU A 702 -53.11 2.11 -44.79
C GLU A 702 -52.18 0.90 -44.72
N LYS A 703 -51.07 0.95 -45.47
CA LYS A 703 -50.09 -0.13 -45.51
C LYS A 703 -49.38 -0.25 -44.17
N TRP A 704 -48.95 0.87 -43.60
CA TRP A 704 -48.27 0.87 -42.29
C TRP A 704 -49.16 0.26 -41.21
N LEU A 705 -50.43 0.68 -41.14
CA LEU A 705 -51.36 0.17 -40.12
C LEU A 705 -51.68 -1.31 -40.36
N LEU A 706 -51.85 -1.73 -41.62
CA LEU A 706 -52.07 -3.14 -41.94
C LEU A 706 -50.89 -4.00 -41.49
N ASP A 707 -49.66 -3.59 -41.83
CA ASP A 707 -48.44 -4.31 -41.46
C ASP A 707 -48.29 -4.39 -39.92
N HIS A 708 -48.65 -3.30 -39.21
CA HIS A 708 -48.67 -3.26 -37.74
C HIS A 708 -49.70 -4.24 -37.15
N LEU A 709 -50.93 -4.23 -37.65
CA LEU A 709 -52.00 -5.09 -37.15
C LEU A 709 -51.75 -6.58 -37.46
N LEU A 710 -51.21 -6.90 -38.64
CA LEU A 710 -50.80 -8.26 -38.98
C LEU A 710 -49.67 -8.75 -38.08
N LEU A 711 -48.66 -7.91 -37.81
CA LEU A 711 -47.57 -8.23 -36.89
C LEU A 711 -48.09 -8.65 -35.51
N LEU A 712 -49.13 -7.97 -35.00
CA LEU A 712 -49.78 -8.33 -33.73
C LEU A 712 -50.62 -9.60 -33.85
N GLN A 713 -51.39 -9.76 -34.93
CA GLN A 713 -52.28 -10.89 -35.14
C GLN A 713 -51.53 -12.22 -35.29
N GLU A 714 -50.34 -12.18 -35.89
CA GLU A 714 -49.44 -13.33 -36.05
C GLU A 714 -48.67 -13.67 -34.76
N SER A 715 -48.65 -12.76 -33.78
CA SER A 715 -47.95 -12.98 -32.50
C SER A 715 -48.80 -13.76 -31.50
N SER A 716 -48.30 -14.89 -31.01
CA SER A 716 -48.97 -15.64 -29.94
C SER A 716 -49.04 -14.87 -28.61
N GLU A 717 -48.11 -13.95 -28.35
CA GLU A 717 -48.03 -13.23 -27.08
C GLU A 717 -48.81 -11.91 -27.09
N PHE A 718 -48.83 -11.20 -28.23
CA PHE A 718 -49.36 -9.83 -28.31
C PHE A 718 -50.69 -9.71 -29.06
N LYS A 719 -51.25 -10.80 -29.61
CA LYS A 719 -52.52 -10.78 -30.35
C LYS A 719 -53.69 -10.19 -29.57
N THR A 720 -53.77 -10.42 -28.26
CA THR A 720 -54.85 -9.88 -27.40
C THR A 720 -54.81 -8.35 -27.31
N LEU A 721 -53.68 -7.71 -27.61
CA LEU A 721 -53.60 -6.25 -27.64
C LEU A 721 -54.36 -5.64 -28.83
N LEU A 722 -54.77 -6.42 -29.83
CA LEU A 722 -55.71 -5.94 -30.86
C LEU A 722 -57.05 -5.48 -30.27
N GLU A 723 -57.43 -6.01 -29.12
CA GLU A 723 -58.64 -5.62 -28.39
C GLU A 723 -58.46 -4.32 -27.58
N PHE A 724 -57.23 -3.79 -27.51
CA PHE A 724 -56.92 -2.58 -26.78
C PHE A 724 -57.06 -1.34 -27.68
N GLY A 725 -58.15 -0.60 -27.48
CA GLY A 725 -58.46 0.64 -28.18
C GLY A 725 -59.20 0.43 -29.51
N ASN A 726 -59.80 1.51 -30.01
CA ASN A 726 -60.45 1.53 -31.31
C ASN A 726 -59.41 1.82 -32.40
N ILE A 727 -58.96 0.79 -33.10
CA ILE A 727 -57.80 0.86 -34.01
C ILE A 727 -58.04 0.24 -35.39
N ILE A 728 -59.15 -0.47 -35.60
CA ILE A 728 -59.43 -1.13 -36.88
C ILE A 728 -60.33 -0.21 -37.73
N PRO A 729 -59.88 0.25 -38.90
CA PRO A 729 -60.68 1.16 -39.72
C PRO A 729 -61.84 0.41 -40.39
N ASN A 730 -63.05 0.96 -40.28
CA ASN A 730 -64.18 0.56 -41.11
C ASN A 730 -64.09 1.15 -42.52
N ARG A 731 -65.03 0.81 -43.41
CA ARG A 731 -65.07 1.34 -44.79
C ARG A 731 -65.30 2.85 -44.89
N LYS A 732 -65.72 3.51 -43.81
CA LYS A 732 -65.79 4.99 -43.70
C LYS A 732 -64.49 5.61 -43.16
N GLY A 733 -63.50 4.78 -42.86
CA GLY A 733 -62.22 5.15 -42.29
C GLY A 733 -62.28 5.52 -40.81
N ASP A 734 -63.40 5.31 -40.11
CA ASP A 734 -63.51 5.51 -38.67
C ASP A 734 -62.92 4.30 -37.95
N PHE A 735 -62.17 4.51 -36.86
CA PHE A 735 -61.60 3.40 -36.09
C PHE A 735 -62.63 2.78 -35.14
N CYS A 736 -62.71 1.45 -35.16
CA CYS A 736 -63.63 0.63 -34.39
C CYS A 736 -62.88 -0.36 -33.49
N ALA A 737 -63.58 -0.88 -32.48
CA ALA A 737 -63.05 -1.96 -31.66
C ALA A 737 -62.88 -3.25 -32.49
N PHE A 738 -61.82 -4.01 -32.19
CA PHE A 738 -61.56 -5.29 -32.86
C PHE A 738 -62.65 -6.34 -32.58
N VAL A 739 -63.28 -6.28 -31.41
CA VAL A 739 -64.28 -7.26 -30.96
C VAL A 739 -65.67 -6.65 -31.08
N ASN A 740 -66.60 -7.38 -31.68
CA ASN A 740 -68.03 -7.08 -31.80
C ASN A 740 -68.45 -5.80 -32.56
N GLU A 741 -67.52 -4.94 -32.98
CA GLU A 741 -67.83 -3.72 -33.74
C GLU A 741 -67.43 -3.78 -35.22
N ILE A 742 -66.44 -4.61 -35.58
CA ILE A 742 -65.90 -4.70 -36.94
C ILE A 742 -65.92 -6.14 -37.46
N PHE A 743 -66.27 -6.30 -38.74
CA PHE A 743 -66.46 -7.59 -39.40
C PHE A 743 -65.72 -7.67 -40.74
N ALA A 744 -65.31 -8.87 -41.13
CA ALA A 744 -64.72 -9.11 -42.45
C ALA A 744 -65.78 -8.97 -43.56
N TYR A 745 -65.30 -8.58 -44.75
CA TYR A 745 -66.08 -8.44 -45.98
C TYR A 745 -66.44 -9.83 -46.57
N GLY A 746 -67.28 -10.60 -45.88
CA GLY A 746 -67.62 -11.96 -46.29
C GLY A 746 -66.59 -13.01 -45.89
N THR A 747 -66.79 -14.23 -46.38
CA THR A 747 -65.80 -15.30 -46.29
C THR A 747 -64.94 -15.33 -47.55
N SER A 748 -63.78 -15.99 -47.50
CA SER A 748 -62.92 -16.16 -48.67
C SER A 748 -63.63 -16.85 -49.85
N GLU A 749 -64.59 -17.73 -49.56
CA GLU A 749 -65.37 -18.45 -50.56
C GLU A 749 -66.58 -17.64 -51.05
N ASN A 750 -67.13 -16.77 -50.21
CA ASN A 750 -68.33 -15.96 -50.50
C ASN A 750 -68.12 -14.52 -49.99
N PRO A 751 -67.41 -13.67 -50.76
CA PRO A 751 -67.28 -12.25 -50.42
C PRO A 751 -68.64 -11.57 -50.50
N LEU A 752 -68.82 -10.47 -49.75
CA LEU A 752 -70.00 -9.64 -49.88
C LEU A 752 -70.03 -8.93 -51.24
N ASP A 753 -71.18 -8.38 -51.60
CA ASP A 753 -71.37 -7.66 -52.85
C ASP A 753 -71.65 -6.18 -52.59
N ASP A 754 -70.84 -5.31 -53.17
CA ASP A 754 -70.90 -3.86 -52.94
C ASP A 754 -72.21 -3.26 -53.46
N ASP A 755 -72.76 -3.79 -54.56
CA ASP A 755 -74.03 -3.33 -55.08
C ASP A 755 -75.17 -3.68 -54.10
N LEU A 756 -75.14 -4.88 -53.52
CA LEU A 756 -76.12 -5.30 -52.51
C LEU A 756 -76.02 -4.50 -51.21
N ILE A 757 -74.81 -4.21 -50.73
CA ILE A 757 -74.60 -3.35 -49.55
C ILE A 757 -75.17 -1.95 -49.81
N LYS A 758 -74.90 -1.38 -50.99
CA LYS A 758 -75.45 -0.07 -51.39
C LYS A 758 -76.97 -0.10 -51.51
N ILE A 759 -77.53 -1.16 -52.10
CA ILE A 759 -78.98 -1.34 -52.18
C ILE A 759 -79.61 -1.38 -50.80
N LEU A 760 -79.05 -2.15 -49.85
CA LEU A 760 -79.56 -2.23 -48.48
C LEU A 760 -79.56 -0.85 -47.80
N PHE A 761 -78.47 -0.11 -47.91
CA PHE A 761 -78.37 1.24 -47.34
C PHE A 761 -79.38 2.21 -47.97
N GLU A 762 -79.58 2.16 -49.29
CA GLU A 762 -80.57 3.01 -49.95
C GLU A 762 -82.01 2.63 -49.57
N LEU A 763 -82.30 1.34 -49.35
CA LEU A 763 -83.59 0.86 -48.83
C LEU A 763 -83.83 1.36 -47.41
N ASN A 764 -82.83 1.22 -46.53
CA ASN A 764 -82.88 1.68 -45.15
C ASN A 764 -81.55 2.31 -44.74
N ASN A 765 -81.54 3.64 -44.62
CA ASN A 765 -80.34 4.40 -44.23
C ASN A 765 -79.80 4.02 -42.83
N ALA A 766 -80.58 3.32 -42.00
CA ALA A 766 -80.12 2.81 -40.70
C ALA A 766 -79.25 1.54 -40.84
N GLU A 767 -79.39 0.78 -41.93
CA GLU A 767 -78.63 -0.45 -42.23
C GLU A 767 -77.35 -0.11 -43.01
N ASP A 768 -76.49 0.70 -42.40
CA ASP A 768 -75.24 1.21 -42.97
C ASP A 768 -74.06 0.27 -42.68
N TRP A 769 -73.94 -0.79 -43.47
CA TRP A 769 -72.95 -1.85 -43.26
C TRP A 769 -71.50 -1.35 -43.38
N ASP A 770 -71.26 -0.27 -44.11
CA ASP A 770 -69.94 0.37 -44.21
C ASP A 770 -69.43 0.90 -42.85
N ARG A 771 -70.29 1.03 -41.83
CA ARG A 771 -69.89 1.42 -40.47
C ARG A 771 -69.24 0.30 -39.66
N PHE A 772 -69.50 -0.96 -40.01
CA PHE A 772 -69.01 -2.12 -39.26
C PHE A 772 -68.31 -3.16 -40.14
N LEU A 773 -68.21 -2.95 -41.46
CA LEU A 773 -67.32 -3.72 -42.33
C LEU A 773 -65.92 -3.12 -42.34
N VAL A 774 -64.90 -3.98 -42.31
CA VAL A 774 -63.49 -3.59 -42.37
C VAL A 774 -63.17 -2.86 -43.69
N HIS A 775 -62.32 -1.85 -43.62
CA HIS A 775 -61.82 -1.12 -44.79
C HIS A 775 -61.17 -2.06 -45.83
N ASP A 776 -61.30 -1.73 -47.11
CA ASP A 776 -60.92 -2.63 -48.21
C ASP A 776 -59.43 -2.99 -48.21
N SER A 777 -58.56 -2.06 -47.85
CA SER A 777 -57.12 -2.29 -47.69
C SER A 777 -56.77 -3.29 -46.58
N PHE A 778 -57.70 -3.61 -45.68
CA PHE A 778 -57.47 -4.41 -44.46
C PHE A 778 -58.13 -5.79 -44.47
N ARG A 779 -58.67 -6.23 -45.62
CA ARG A 779 -59.32 -7.54 -45.80
C ARG A 779 -58.45 -8.76 -45.45
N LYS A 780 -57.13 -8.59 -45.34
CA LYS A 780 -56.19 -9.65 -44.91
C LYS A 780 -56.26 -9.96 -43.41
N LEU A 781 -56.84 -9.08 -42.60
CA LEU A 781 -57.02 -9.31 -41.18
C LEU A 781 -58.04 -10.43 -40.94
N ILE A 782 -57.71 -11.33 -40.02
CA ILE A 782 -58.62 -12.40 -39.59
C ILE A 782 -59.64 -11.78 -38.62
N LEU A 783 -60.85 -11.54 -39.12
CA LEU A 783 -61.98 -10.98 -38.37
C LEU A 783 -63.21 -11.91 -38.51
N PRO A 784 -64.18 -11.86 -37.57
CA PRO A 784 -65.46 -12.53 -37.75
C PRO A 784 -66.16 -12.04 -39.04
N PRO A 785 -66.58 -12.92 -39.95
CA PRO A 785 -67.15 -12.52 -41.23
C PRO A 785 -68.65 -12.20 -41.12
N LYS A 786 -69.09 -11.15 -41.81
CA LYS A 786 -70.51 -10.94 -42.14
C LYS A 786 -70.85 -11.73 -43.39
N LYS A 787 -71.87 -12.58 -43.34
CA LYS A 787 -72.20 -13.49 -44.45
C LYS A 787 -73.13 -12.84 -45.47
N ILE A 788 -73.00 -13.23 -46.73
CA ILE A 788 -73.91 -12.79 -47.81
C ILE A 788 -75.35 -13.23 -47.56
N ASP A 789 -75.57 -14.37 -46.89
CA ASP A 789 -76.89 -14.81 -46.44
C ASP A 789 -77.54 -13.80 -45.48
N GLU A 790 -76.77 -13.25 -44.54
CA GLU A 790 -77.26 -12.22 -43.60
C GLU A 790 -77.65 -10.94 -44.34
N LEU A 791 -76.85 -10.54 -45.35
CA LEU A 791 -77.12 -9.36 -46.17
C LEU A 791 -78.41 -9.54 -46.99
N ALA A 792 -78.56 -10.71 -47.60
CA ALA A 792 -79.73 -11.04 -48.40
C ALA A 792 -81.01 -11.10 -47.56
N VAL A 793 -80.96 -11.73 -46.37
CA VAL A 793 -82.08 -11.75 -45.42
C VAL A 793 -82.48 -10.33 -45.02
N LYS A 794 -81.52 -9.45 -44.71
CA LYS A 794 -81.80 -8.05 -44.37
C LYS A 794 -82.47 -7.28 -45.49
N ILE A 795 -81.99 -7.44 -46.73
CA ILE A 795 -82.62 -6.82 -47.90
C ILE A 795 -84.05 -7.34 -48.10
N GLN A 796 -84.28 -8.64 -47.94
CA GLN A 796 -85.62 -9.22 -48.03
C GLN A 796 -86.56 -8.70 -46.92
N GLU A 797 -86.08 -8.59 -45.68
CA GLU A 797 -86.83 -8.01 -44.56
C GLU A 797 -87.28 -6.57 -44.86
N GLU A 798 -86.39 -5.74 -45.40
CA GLU A 798 -86.73 -4.35 -45.75
C GLU A 798 -87.71 -4.27 -46.94
N ILE A 799 -87.58 -5.15 -47.94
CA ILE A 799 -88.54 -5.24 -49.05
C ILE A 799 -89.92 -5.68 -48.57
N GLU A 800 -89.97 -6.62 -47.62
CA GLU A 800 -91.22 -7.09 -47.03
C GLU A 800 -91.88 -6.01 -46.16
N LYS A 801 -91.10 -5.20 -45.44
CA LYS A 801 -91.63 -4.01 -44.73
C LYS A 801 -92.27 -3.02 -45.71
N LEU A 802 -91.61 -2.73 -46.83
CA LEU A 802 -92.15 -1.87 -47.89
C LEU A 802 -93.43 -2.45 -48.52
N ARG A 803 -93.54 -3.79 -48.58
CA ARG A 803 -94.76 -4.50 -48.99
C ARG A 803 -95.92 -4.24 -48.05
N LEU A 804 -95.67 -4.37 -46.76
CA LEU A 804 -96.68 -4.22 -45.72
C LEU A 804 -97.16 -2.77 -45.57
N SER A 805 -96.31 -1.79 -45.90
CA SER A 805 -96.65 -0.37 -45.86
C SER A 805 -97.17 0.22 -47.18
N GLU A 806 -97.16 -0.54 -48.28
CA GLU A 806 -97.54 -0.07 -49.63
C GLU A 806 -96.78 1.21 -50.07
N THR A 807 -95.46 1.27 -49.81
CA THR A 807 -94.63 2.47 -50.08
C THR A 807 -93.46 2.18 -51.02
N TYR A 808 -93.65 1.29 -52.00
CA TYR A 808 -92.57 0.87 -52.91
C TYR A 808 -92.01 2.01 -53.76
N SER A 809 -92.87 2.94 -54.21
CA SER A 809 -92.49 4.15 -54.95
C SER A 809 -91.41 4.98 -54.26
N SER A 810 -91.45 5.09 -52.93
CA SER A 810 -90.48 5.89 -52.16
C SER A 810 -89.03 5.42 -52.26
N LYS A 811 -88.81 4.17 -52.70
CA LYS A 811 -87.49 3.52 -52.84
C LYS A 811 -87.32 2.84 -54.20
N SER A 812 -88.07 3.29 -55.22
CA SER A 812 -88.14 2.71 -56.57
C SER A 812 -86.76 2.48 -57.21
N SER A 813 -85.85 3.45 -57.09
CA SER A 813 -84.48 3.38 -57.65
C SER A 813 -83.68 2.17 -57.14
N SER A 814 -83.75 1.87 -55.84
CA SER A 814 -82.95 0.82 -55.20
C SER A 814 -83.51 -0.57 -55.48
N ILE A 815 -84.84 -0.67 -55.57
CA ILE A 815 -85.52 -1.91 -55.99
C ILE A 815 -85.20 -2.24 -57.44
N LEU A 816 -85.17 -1.24 -58.34
CA LEU A 816 -84.76 -1.44 -59.74
C LEU A 816 -83.29 -1.86 -59.86
N LYS A 817 -82.39 -1.32 -59.04
CA LYS A 817 -80.99 -1.78 -58.96
C LYS A 817 -80.90 -3.22 -58.50
N LEU A 818 -81.70 -3.63 -57.51
CA LEU A 818 -81.76 -5.03 -57.07
C LEU A 818 -82.28 -5.96 -58.17
N ILE A 819 -83.33 -5.57 -58.89
CA ILE A 819 -83.84 -6.31 -60.05
C ILE A 819 -82.75 -6.47 -61.12
N SER A 820 -82.02 -5.39 -61.42
CA SER A 820 -80.91 -5.43 -62.36
C SER A 820 -79.76 -6.32 -61.87
N TRP A 821 -79.46 -6.32 -60.58
CA TRP A 821 -78.44 -7.17 -59.99
C TRP A 821 -78.84 -8.65 -60.11
N CYS A 822 -80.09 -8.98 -59.77
CA CYS A 822 -80.62 -10.34 -59.87
C CYS A 822 -80.60 -10.87 -61.32
N SER A 823 -80.95 -10.03 -62.31
CA SER A 823 -80.92 -10.42 -63.73
C SER A 823 -79.51 -10.63 -64.29
N LYS A 824 -78.48 -10.04 -63.68
CA LYS A 824 -77.08 -10.24 -64.09
C LYS A 824 -76.43 -11.47 -63.45
N ARG A 825 -77.05 -12.03 -62.39
CA ARG A 825 -76.49 -13.11 -61.56
C ARG A 825 -77.56 -14.14 -61.21
N GLU A 826 -78.09 -14.83 -62.21
CA GLU A 826 -79.25 -15.72 -62.07
C GLU A 826 -79.08 -16.79 -60.96
N PHE A 827 -77.91 -17.42 -60.89
CA PHE A 827 -77.65 -18.48 -59.91
C PHE A 827 -77.63 -17.96 -58.46
N ASP A 828 -76.91 -16.87 -58.20
CA ASP A 828 -76.84 -16.24 -56.88
C ASP A 828 -78.18 -15.60 -56.50
N ALA A 829 -78.89 -15.01 -57.46
CA ALA A 829 -80.20 -14.43 -57.25
C ALA A 829 -81.23 -15.48 -56.84
N GLN A 830 -81.22 -16.67 -57.46
CA GLN A 830 -82.11 -17.77 -57.07
C GLN A 830 -81.80 -18.27 -55.66
N ARG A 831 -80.51 -18.35 -55.30
CA ARG A 831 -80.04 -18.81 -53.99
C ARG A 831 -80.41 -17.84 -52.86
N TYR A 832 -80.12 -16.55 -53.04
CA TYR A 832 -80.23 -15.55 -51.97
C TYR A 832 -81.51 -14.73 -52.01
N PHE A 833 -82.21 -14.66 -53.14
CA PHE A 833 -83.39 -13.82 -53.36
C PHE A 833 -84.58 -14.56 -54.00
N GLY A 834 -84.63 -15.89 -53.92
CA GLY A 834 -85.69 -16.70 -54.54
C GLY A 834 -87.12 -16.26 -54.18
N ALA A 835 -87.37 -15.84 -52.94
CA ALA A 835 -88.66 -15.30 -52.51
C ALA A 835 -89.00 -13.97 -53.20
N PHE A 836 -88.04 -13.04 -53.29
CA PHE A 836 -88.20 -11.77 -53.99
C PHE A 836 -88.42 -11.97 -55.50
N LEU A 837 -87.66 -12.87 -56.13
CA LEU A 837 -87.81 -13.21 -57.55
C LEU A 837 -89.21 -13.71 -57.90
N SER A 838 -89.84 -14.50 -57.03
CA SER A 838 -91.20 -15.00 -57.23
C SER A 838 -92.28 -13.90 -57.21
N GLN A 839 -91.96 -12.74 -56.64
CA GLN A 839 -92.86 -11.59 -56.52
C GLN A 839 -92.41 -10.36 -57.34
N LYS A 840 -91.27 -10.48 -58.03
CA LYS A 840 -90.59 -9.39 -58.74
C LYS A 840 -91.53 -8.67 -59.71
N ASP A 841 -92.29 -9.41 -60.52
CA ASP A 841 -93.18 -8.81 -61.54
C ASP A 841 -94.34 -8.02 -60.89
N LYS A 842 -94.84 -8.49 -59.74
CA LYS A 842 -95.87 -7.79 -58.95
C LYS A 842 -95.34 -6.49 -58.34
N ILE A 843 -94.15 -6.54 -57.73
CA ILE A 843 -93.49 -5.37 -57.13
C ILE A 843 -93.15 -4.34 -58.20
N PHE A 844 -92.68 -4.79 -59.37
CA PHE A 844 -92.36 -3.94 -60.51
C PHE A 844 -93.60 -3.21 -61.08
N VAL A 845 -94.75 -3.91 -61.17
CA VAL A 845 -96.02 -3.30 -61.58
C VAL A 845 -96.50 -2.26 -60.57
N ASN A 846 -96.41 -2.54 -59.26
CA ASN A 846 -96.83 -1.58 -58.22
C ASN A 846 -96.01 -0.28 -58.24
N ILE A 847 -94.67 -0.38 -58.42
CA ILE A 847 -93.80 0.80 -58.57
C ILE A 847 -94.20 1.62 -59.80
N SER A 848 -94.55 0.96 -60.91
CA SER A 848 -94.91 1.61 -62.18
C SER A 848 -96.26 2.34 -62.12
N LEU A 849 -97.15 1.94 -61.20
CA LEU A 849 -98.45 2.57 -60.98
C LEU A 849 -98.37 3.78 -60.03
N GLU A 850 -97.42 3.78 -59.10
CA GLU A 850 -97.27 4.82 -58.07
C GLU A 850 -96.30 5.96 -58.46
N ASP A 851 -95.36 5.74 -59.39
CA ASP A 851 -94.27 6.69 -59.70
C ASP A 851 -94.25 7.07 -61.20
N SER A 852 -94.81 8.23 -61.55
CA SER A 852 -95.01 8.66 -62.94
C SER A 852 -93.71 8.95 -63.71
N GLU A 853 -92.60 9.24 -63.01
CA GLU A 853 -91.29 9.43 -63.65
C GLU A 853 -90.64 8.10 -64.08
N VAL A 854 -90.92 7.00 -63.36
CA VAL A 854 -90.37 5.67 -63.68
C VAL A 854 -91.03 5.08 -64.93
N GLY A 855 -92.32 5.36 -65.13
CA GLY A 855 -93.08 4.97 -66.32
C GLY A 855 -92.43 5.39 -67.65
N GLY A 856 -91.70 6.52 -67.68
CA GLY A 856 -90.98 7.00 -68.86
C GLY A 856 -89.71 6.20 -69.21
N ASN A 857 -89.04 5.60 -68.21
CA ASN A 857 -87.84 4.78 -68.44
C ASN A 857 -88.16 3.32 -68.81
N ILE A 858 -89.41 2.86 -68.62
CA ILE A 858 -89.90 1.51 -68.98
C ILE A 858 -89.72 1.22 -70.47
N VAL A 859 -89.89 2.24 -71.33
CA VAL A 859 -89.76 2.07 -72.80
C VAL A 859 -88.32 1.80 -73.24
N LYS A 860 -87.30 2.23 -72.47
CA LYS A 860 -85.88 2.01 -72.80
C LYS A 860 -85.33 0.65 -72.34
N LEU A 861 -85.91 0.04 -71.31
CA LEU A 861 -85.47 -1.26 -70.78
C LEU A 861 -86.10 -2.44 -71.53
N LEU A 862 -87.35 -2.30 -71.99
CA LEU A 862 -88.02 -3.33 -72.80
C LEU A 862 -87.49 -3.41 -74.23
N SER A 863 -86.79 -2.39 -74.75
CA SER A 863 -86.24 -2.38 -76.11
C SER A 863 -84.92 -3.15 -76.30
N ASN A 864 -84.30 -3.67 -75.22
CA ASN A 864 -83.02 -4.39 -75.30
C ASN A 864 -83.11 -5.90 -75.03
N VAL A 865 -84.31 -6.48 -75.02
CA VAL A 865 -84.50 -7.95 -75.03
C VAL A 865 -85.39 -8.32 -76.21
N SER A 866 -84.81 -8.27 -77.39
CA SER A 866 -85.31 -8.92 -78.61
C SER A 866 -84.11 -9.18 -79.52
N TYR A 867 -83.25 -10.12 -79.11
CA TYR A 867 -82.77 -11.30 -79.85
C TYR A 867 -81.67 -12.01 -79.06
#